data_AF-A0A0H2UCP7-F1
#
_entry.id   AF-A0A0H2UCP7-F1
#
_cell.length_a   1.000
_cell.length_b   1.000
_cell.length_c   1.000
_cell.angle_alpha   90.00
_cell.angle_beta   90.00
_cell.angle_gamma   90.00
#
_symmetry.space_group_name_H-M   'P 1'
#
loop_
_entity.id
_entity.type
_entity.pdbx_description
1 polymer ?
#
loop_
_entity_poly.entity_id
_entity_poly.type
_entity_poly.pdbx_seq_one_letter_code
_entity_poly.pdbx_strand_id
1 'polypeptide(L)'
;HRFRPAPRHELLGAPVPGWNRQGNAVWRNYIRRSEIPWVEDHRVGADVLYPAAGMLVMAIEASRQVAALEAAENKTHATVSGFRFSQVSFRTALLVPDTELGVESHFFLRPSREAGRGEKGWSEFQLWTCEGDDWREHCHGLVRTEYSQDGEPAVPTSADGQAVLEEAQQHCTSKVHAAKLYRAFGDIGLGFGPTFQTLKHVRVSGGNRVLVQTDSLVSQIRRAAPLQYLQPHMIHPTTLDAVVQAGLVPLLDLGAASSGRGVKETCVPVHVSELWISAANEESDGGVSNLHDSSYLVSARSNPSPGYKDARASITALHADTQLPVVEIKGLVFKALPGTGGKGRLEGVHRPALALQWKPDPTLLNATQAARVFGCPESEKCNDVSLAIKGMADCEALAVLYMRQFLESLKEDEVDGMQWHHKHYVSWMRDVVATSAVQAAVGEIPELEARVAGTPEGNLVTVVGRNLPGMLLGLTEPLDIVFGDRAAENVYRYSEGSRRCAAQLCSYLDALAHKNPKMKILEVGSGTGGTTGPVLDTLANVSDGTRRFGHYDFTDVSPSFFEHAREAFKDHEENMSYRIFNIDNDPVEQGFEAGCYDLVLAANVLHATKDMARTLTNVRRLLKPGGKLLVLELTNPDVSFGAFCFGVLPGWWLSEDGRKGGPLMPVDGWRSTLERVGFSGLDAVFYDFPNSEYTTSSTLVSTALPPVEAIKHVSREPVVAQKQQTVLILIDVAPSALQMHVADMLSSALSDQGTAVKTTTIAGTKGLQIDGATCIALSELDSPPLWGMSEAVFTALRSLTSRCKELVWLSRGGAGLVADPHHELITGLARTVRGEARSGGRGALQFVTVSFAESESQDTIVEKTLQILAQNKITTDMQPDNQFRVADDIVHIPRLVEATHLVRHMQAARMPAAAAAASVLGEEDSLSLTEAEATALGRLSAWTALREMDTVRDGDVVLIHAASASRSEVSATQAAVQIARRHGAEVFVAVEAAAAAWGAQGAEAYGLAADHVLSSDESLSSVIKDRTGGRGANVVVEVSPSEQETRQALMDCVATFGRFVDILPPGDNKDGNSRQQQAAAVGRSNVRLDTVDIEALVSADVEGSRSMLERAMAFFEPQPQQRPISPTEGEAVTTTAKPAARVSQALWRLLGDATMTVTTPTTTVSHKADSAADLKFKLDASYVIAGGAGGAGRSVARWMAARGARHIILLSRSGSASAETRELVAELQGVCEQA
;
A
#
# COMPACT_ATOMS: atom_id res chain seq x y z
N HIS A 1 -33.59 32.52 -12.43
CA HIS A 1 -32.71 33.45 -13.17
C HIS A 1 -33.32 34.85 -13.39
N ARG A 2 -34.64 35.01 -13.63
CA ARG A 2 -35.25 36.28 -14.07
C ARG A 2 -35.34 37.45 -13.05
N PHE A 3 -35.11 37.24 -11.75
CA PHE A 3 -35.28 38.27 -10.71
C PHE A 3 -34.13 38.33 -9.67
N ARG A 4 -32.93 37.83 -10.02
CA ARG A 4 -31.78 37.92 -9.10
C ARG A 4 -31.14 39.31 -9.19
N PRO A 5 -30.77 39.93 -8.05
CA PRO A 5 -30.15 41.26 -8.05
C PRO A 5 -28.67 41.25 -8.50
N ALA A 6 -28.01 40.09 -8.47
CA ALA A 6 -26.65 39.90 -8.97
C ALA A 6 -26.55 38.58 -9.76
N PRO A 7 -25.64 38.48 -10.77
CA PRO A 7 -25.35 37.22 -11.45
C PRO A 7 -24.72 36.21 -10.49
N ARG A 8 -24.77 34.92 -10.83
CA ARG A 8 -24.03 33.89 -10.08
C ARG A 8 -22.54 34.24 -10.15
N HIS A 9 -21.87 34.16 -9.01
CA HIS A 9 -20.44 34.30 -8.88
C HIS A 9 -19.78 32.91 -8.75
N GLU A 10 -18.65 32.65 -9.41
CA GLU A 10 -18.01 31.32 -9.41
C GLU A 10 -17.57 30.86 -8.01
N LEU A 11 -17.03 31.76 -7.17
CA LEU A 11 -16.66 31.48 -5.78
C LEU A 11 -17.85 31.57 -4.82
N LEU A 12 -18.54 32.71 -4.79
CA LEU A 12 -19.58 33.03 -3.82
C LEU A 12 -20.94 32.37 -4.13
N GLY A 13 -21.21 32.01 -5.39
CA GLY A 13 -22.50 31.48 -5.82
C GLY A 13 -23.54 32.55 -6.09
N ALA A 14 -24.81 32.22 -5.86
CA ALA A 14 -25.93 33.11 -6.09
C ALA A 14 -26.70 33.40 -4.79
N PRO A 15 -27.23 34.63 -4.61
CA PRO A 15 -28.12 34.95 -3.51
C PRO A 15 -29.32 34.00 -3.42
N VAL A 16 -29.66 33.54 -2.22
CA VAL A 16 -30.84 32.70 -1.97
C VAL A 16 -32.11 33.54 -2.16
N PRO A 17 -33.17 33.00 -2.80
CA PRO A 17 -34.46 33.70 -2.92
C PRO A 17 -35.03 34.08 -1.55
N GLY A 18 -35.47 35.34 -1.39
CA GLY A 18 -36.08 35.82 -0.14
C GLY A 18 -35.09 36.18 0.98
N TRP A 19 -33.79 36.25 0.69
CA TRP A 19 -32.77 36.68 1.66
C TRP A 19 -33.02 38.09 2.23
N ASN A 20 -32.70 38.31 3.51
CA ASN A 20 -32.76 39.63 4.13
C ASN A 20 -31.39 40.31 4.04
N ARG A 21 -31.23 41.23 3.10
CA ARG A 21 -29.97 41.93 2.88
C ARG A 21 -29.46 42.69 4.11
N GLN A 22 -30.36 43.28 4.89
CA GLN A 22 -30.04 44.17 6.03
C GLN A 22 -29.83 43.40 7.34
N GLY A 23 -30.12 42.09 7.36
CA GLY A 23 -30.05 41.28 8.58
C GLY A 23 -29.33 39.93 8.44
N ASN A 24 -29.43 39.27 7.29
CA ASN A 24 -28.82 37.96 7.03
C ASN A 24 -28.73 37.68 5.52
N ALA A 25 -27.65 38.13 4.88
CA ALA A 25 -27.38 37.87 3.48
C ALA A 25 -26.75 36.47 3.31
N VAL A 26 -27.39 35.61 2.51
CA VAL A 26 -26.97 34.23 2.24
C VAL A 26 -26.77 33.97 0.74
N TRP A 27 -25.62 33.43 0.38
CA TRP A 27 -25.33 32.92 -0.97
C TRP A 27 -25.18 31.40 -0.93
N ARG A 28 -25.68 30.74 -1.98
CA ARG A 28 -25.56 29.30 -2.18
C ARG A 28 -24.73 29.03 -3.43
N ASN A 29 -23.76 28.12 -3.33
CA ASN A 29 -22.92 27.68 -4.44
C ASN A 29 -22.66 26.16 -4.42
N TYR A 30 -22.21 25.64 -5.56
CA TYR A 30 -21.57 24.33 -5.65
C TYR A 30 -20.14 24.54 -6.13
N ILE A 31 -19.16 24.22 -5.29
CA ILE A 31 -17.74 24.36 -5.61
C ILE A 31 -17.31 23.07 -6.32
N ARG A 32 -16.90 23.19 -7.59
CA ARG A 32 -16.57 22.07 -8.47
C ARG A 32 -15.23 22.29 -9.14
N ARG A 33 -14.41 21.24 -9.20
CA ARG A 33 -13.14 21.25 -9.92
C ARG A 33 -13.32 21.54 -11.42
N SER A 34 -14.42 21.09 -12.01
CA SER A 34 -14.75 21.37 -13.41
C SER A 34 -15.08 22.84 -13.70
N GLU A 35 -15.51 23.61 -12.70
CA GLU A 35 -15.86 25.03 -12.85
C GLU A 35 -14.72 25.97 -12.44
N ILE A 36 -13.91 25.57 -11.45
CA ILE A 36 -12.72 26.31 -11.00
C ILE A 36 -11.45 25.42 -11.02
N PRO A 37 -10.94 25.00 -12.21
CA PRO A 37 -9.86 24.01 -12.32
C PRO A 37 -8.56 24.38 -11.62
N TRP A 38 -8.31 25.68 -11.39
CA TRP A 38 -7.13 26.14 -10.68
C TRP A 38 -7.06 25.62 -9.24
N VAL A 39 -8.18 25.23 -8.62
CA VAL A 39 -8.19 24.72 -7.23
C VAL A 39 -7.42 23.40 -7.09
N GLU A 40 -7.28 22.61 -8.18
CA GLU A 40 -6.57 21.32 -8.19
C GLU A 40 -5.08 21.43 -7.86
N ASP A 41 -4.54 22.64 -8.03
CA ASP A 41 -3.15 22.97 -7.75
C ASP A 41 -2.92 23.42 -6.29
N HIS A 42 -3.97 23.56 -5.47
CA HIS A 42 -3.83 23.83 -4.05
C HIS A 42 -3.92 22.53 -3.23
N ARG A 43 -2.82 21.79 -3.20
CA ARG A 43 -2.74 20.48 -2.54
C ARG A 43 -2.06 20.55 -1.19
N VAL A 44 -2.68 19.92 -0.20
CA VAL A 44 -2.14 19.75 1.15
C VAL A 44 -2.21 18.26 1.46
N GLY A 45 -1.04 17.60 1.54
CA GLY A 45 -0.96 16.14 1.52
C GLY A 45 -1.45 15.57 0.19
N ALA A 46 -2.36 14.61 0.24
CA ALA A 46 -3.02 14.02 -0.93
C ALA A 46 -4.29 14.79 -1.35
N ASP A 47 -4.79 15.69 -0.52
CA ASP A 47 -6.10 16.31 -0.68
C ASP A 47 -6.04 17.63 -1.45
N VAL A 48 -7.09 17.87 -2.25
CA VAL A 48 -7.34 19.16 -2.91
C VAL A 48 -8.19 20.01 -1.97
N LEU A 49 -7.55 21.00 -1.35
CA LEU A 49 -8.22 21.89 -0.39
C LEU A 49 -8.54 23.24 -1.03
N TYR A 50 -9.72 23.76 -0.73
CA TYR A 50 -10.04 25.14 -1.08
C TYR A 50 -9.22 26.10 -0.19
N PRO A 51 -8.49 27.07 -0.77
CA PRO A 51 -7.54 27.88 -0.03
C PRO A 51 -8.23 28.82 0.98
N ALA A 52 -7.59 29.05 2.13
CA ALA A 52 -8.02 30.03 3.11
C ALA A 52 -8.16 31.43 2.50
N ALA A 53 -7.26 31.79 1.57
CA ALA A 53 -7.35 33.01 0.77
C ALA A 53 -8.65 33.07 -0.06
N GLY A 54 -9.12 31.96 -0.62
CA GLY A 54 -10.38 31.90 -1.35
C GLY A 54 -11.59 32.20 -0.45
N MET A 55 -11.57 31.73 0.80
CA MET A 55 -12.64 31.99 1.77
C MET A 55 -12.72 33.49 2.14
N LEU A 56 -11.58 34.17 2.22
CA LEU A 56 -11.51 35.61 2.41
C LEU A 56 -12.03 36.37 1.19
N VAL A 57 -11.67 35.92 -0.03
CA VAL A 57 -12.18 36.51 -1.27
C VAL A 57 -13.70 36.39 -1.37
N MET A 58 -14.30 35.28 -0.90
CA MET A 58 -15.77 35.18 -0.81
C MET A 58 -16.38 36.31 0.03
N ALA A 59 -15.77 36.65 1.18
CA ALA A 59 -16.25 37.74 2.04
C ALA A 59 -16.11 39.11 1.38
N ILE A 60 -15.03 39.33 0.61
CA ILE A 60 -14.83 40.55 -0.19
C ILE A 60 -15.93 40.67 -1.23
N GLU A 61 -16.15 39.62 -2.03
CA GLU A 61 -17.16 39.66 -3.10
C GLU A 61 -18.59 39.76 -2.55
N ALA A 62 -18.86 39.15 -1.39
CA ALA A 62 -20.12 39.33 -0.67
C ALA A 62 -20.30 40.79 -0.25
N SER A 63 -19.28 41.39 0.36
CA SER A 63 -19.30 42.79 0.82
C SER A 63 -19.43 43.77 -0.35
N ARG A 64 -18.79 43.50 -1.50
CA ARG A 64 -18.94 44.28 -2.74
C ARG A 64 -20.35 44.21 -3.29
N GLN A 65 -20.95 43.01 -3.35
CA GLN A 65 -22.34 42.86 -3.80
C GLN A 65 -23.32 43.58 -2.85
N VAL A 66 -23.06 43.56 -1.54
CA VAL A 66 -23.84 44.29 -0.53
C VAL A 66 -23.69 45.81 -0.67
N ALA A 67 -22.47 46.33 -0.76
CA ALA A 67 -22.22 47.75 -0.95
C ALA A 67 -22.81 48.28 -2.27
N ALA A 68 -22.73 47.50 -3.36
CA ALA A 68 -23.22 47.93 -4.67
C ALA A 68 -24.73 48.15 -4.71
N LEU A 69 -25.54 47.28 -4.10
CA LEU A 69 -27.00 47.51 -4.10
C LEU A 69 -27.45 48.48 -3.00
N GLU A 70 -26.69 48.67 -1.91
CA GLU A 70 -26.91 49.79 -0.98
C GLU A 70 -26.67 51.14 -1.66
N ALA A 71 -25.60 51.25 -2.46
CA ALA A 71 -25.32 52.44 -3.25
C ALA A 71 -26.42 52.72 -4.29
N ALA A 72 -26.95 51.67 -4.93
CA ALA A 72 -28.06 51.78 -5.88
C ALA A 72 -29.38 52.21 -5.20
N GLU A 73 -29.68 51.71 -4.00
CA GLU A 73 -30.87 52.06 -3.22
C GLU A 73 -30.79 53.49 -2.65
N ASN A 74 -29.64 53.86 -2.08
CA ASN A 74 -29.43 55.15 -1.42
C ASN A 74 -28.98 56.27 -2.37
N LYS A 75 -28.77 55.97 -3.66
CA LYS A 75 -28.24 56.89 -4.68
C LYS A 75 -26.93 57.58 -4.25
N THR A 76 -26.06 56.84 -3.57
CA THR A 76 -24.77 57.35 -3.08
C THR A 76 -23.63 56.97 -4.03
N HIS A 77 -22.71 57.91 -4.29
CA HIS A 77 -21.50 57.68 -5.11
C HIS A 77 -20.27 57.28 -4.28
N ALA A 78 -20.44 56.71 -3.08
CA ALA A 78 -19.33 56.33 -2.23
C ALA A 78 -18.50 55.22 -2.89
N THR A 79 -17.24 55.50 -3.19
CA THR A 79 -16.30 54.51 -3.72
C THR A 79 -15.68 53.71 -2.58
N VAL A 80 -15.69 52.38 -2.71
CA VAL A 80 -15.06 51.49 -1.74
C VAL A 80 -13.54 51.68 -1.84
N SER A 81 -12.90 51.99 -0.72
CA SER A 81 -11.45 52.19 -0.63
C SER A 81 -10.70 50.93 -0.22
N GLY A 82 -11.35 50.02 0.53
CA GLY A 82 -10.74 48.75 0.95
C GLY A 82 -11.65 47.89 1.82
N PHE A 83 -11.13 46.75 2.25
CA PHE A 83 -11.79 45.79 3.13
C PHE A 83 -10.89 45.47 4.31
N ARG A 84 -11.41 45.66 5.53
CA ARG A 84 -10.73 45.30 6.77
C ARG A 84 -11.37 44.07 7.38
N PHE A 85 -10.54 43.13 7.79
CA PHE A 85 -10.91 41.90 8.46
C PHE A 85 -10.37 41.91 9.87
N SER A 86 -11.15 41.35 10.80
CA SER A 86 -10.73 41.16 12.18
C SER A 86 -11.18 39.79 12.69
N GLN A 87 -10.34 39.17 13.52
CA GLN A 87 -10.65 37.91 14.21
C GLN A 87 -11.12 36.79 13.26
N VAL A 88 -10.42 36.61 12.14
CA VAL A 88 -10.75 35.53 11.20
C VAL A 88 -10.21 34.21 11.74
N SER A 89 -11.03 33.18 11.75
CA SER A 89 -10.65 31.82 12.16
C SER A 89 -11.01 30.81 11.07
N PHE A 90 -10.03 29.99 10.70
CA PHE A 90 -10.19 28.83 9.82
C PHE A 90 -10.24 27.58 10.69
N ARG A 91 -11.43 26.99 10.83
CA ARG A 91 -11.69 25.87 11.75
C ARG A 91 -11.45 24.52 11.12
N THR A 92 -12.02 24.31 9.94
CA THR A 92 -12.00 23.02 9.24
C THR A 92 -11.58 23.25 7.80
N ALA A 93 -10.65 22.44 7.30
CA ALA A 93 -10.28 22.45 5.90
C ALA A 93 -11.50 22.15 5.00
N LEU A 94 -11.62 22.86 3.88
CA LEU A 94 -12.69 22.63 2.90
C LEU A 94 -12.15 21.77 1.77
N LEU A 95 -12.48 20.47 1.79
CA LEU A 95 -12.13 19.52 0.74
C LEU A 95 -12.98 19.78 -0.51
N VAL A 96 -12.35 19.81 -1.68
CA VAL A 96 -13.06 19.91 -2.96
C VAL A 96 -13.07 18.55 -3.64
N PRO A 97 -14.19 17.80 -3.62
CA PRO A 97 -14.24 16.43 -4.12
C PRO A 97 -14.11 16.37 -5.65
N ASP A 98 -13.60 15.24 -6.15
CA ASP A 98 -13.55 14.92 -7.58
C ASP A 98 -14.86 14.30 -8.07
N THR A 99 -15.97 15.00 -7.86
CA THR A 99 -17.30 14.56 -8.28
C THR A 99 -17.95 15.60 -9.17
N GLU A 100 -18.81 15.16 -10.08
CA GLU A 100 -19.58 16.08 -10.95
C GLU A 100 -20.48 17.02 -10.15
N LEU A 101 -20.93 16.59 -8.97
CA LEU A 101 -21.79 17.38 -8.09
C LEU A 101 -21.00 18.49 -7.37
N GLY A 102 -19.74 18.24 -7.03
CA GLY A 102 -18.93 19.12 -6.18
C GLY A 102 -19.43 19.13 -4.74
N VAL A 103 -19.06 20.18 -4.00
CA VAL A 103 -19.52 20.40 -2.62
C VAL A 103 -20.46 21.60 -2.55
N GLU A 104 -21.62 21.44 -1.90
CA GLU A 104 -22.54 22.55 -1.65
C GLU A 104 -21.97 23.47 -0.58
N SER A 105 -21.97 24.78 -0.82
CA SER A 105 -21.50 25.79 0.12
C SER A 105 -22.54 26.89 0.33
N HIS A 106 -22.64 27.34 1.57
CA HIS A 106 -23.48 28.47 2.00
C HIS A 106 -22.59 29.52 2.67
N PHE A 107 -22.61 30.72 2.11
CA PHE A 107 -21.88 31.86 2.64
C PHE A 107 -22.85 32.84 3.28
N PHE A 108 -22.56 33.27 4.50
CA PHE A 108 -23.38 34.18 5.28
C PHE A 108 -22.63 35.49 5.49
N LEU A 109 -23.34 36.61 5.39
CA LEU A 109 -22.87 37.94 5.80
C LEU A 109 -23.99 38.66 6.56
N ARG A 110 -23.74 39.04 7.81
CA ARG A 110 -24.74 39.66 8.68
C ARG A 110 -24.12 40.79 9.51
N PRO A 111 -24.88 41.83 9.90
CA PRO A 111 -24.37 42.85 10.81
C PRO A 111 -23.93 42.25 12.15
N SER A 112 -22.75 42.62 12.65
CA SER A 112 -22.25 42.13 13.93
C SER A 112 -23.08 42.65 15.11
N ARG A 113 -23.48 41.77 16.03
CA ARG A 113 -24.16 42.13 17.28
C ARG A 113 -23.21 42.38 18.45
N GLU A 114 -21.97 41.90 18.34
CA GLU A 114 -20.97 41.87 19.41
C GLU A 114 -19.98 43.04 19.38
N ALA A 115 -19.98 43.86 18.32
CA ALA A 115 -19.23 45.11 18.31
C ALA A 115 -19.79 46.02 19.43
N GLY A 116 -19.05 46.10 20.54
CA GLY A 116 -19.44 46.88 21.72
C GLY A 116 -19.90 48.28 21.34
N ARG A 117 -20.87 48.82 22.10
CA ARG A 117 -21.50 50.14 21.91
C ARG A 117 -20.48 51.21 21.46
N GLY A 118 -20.33 51.42 20.15
CA GLY A 118 -19.38 52.38 19.59
C GLY A 118 -18.98 52.15 18.12
N GLU A 119 -18.71 50.91 17.69
CA GLU A 119 -18.16 50.65 16.34
C GLU A 119 -19.25 50.29 15.32
N LYS A 120 -19.79 51.28 14.61
CA LYS A 120 -20.67 51.06 13.45
C LYS A 120 -19.85 50.52 12.26
N GLY A 121 -20.36 49.53 11.54
CA GLY A 121 -19.85 49.13 10.21
C GLY A 121 -19.28 47.71 10.06
N TRP A 122 -19.15 46.92 11.13
CA TRP A 122 -18.67 45.53 11.04
C TRP A 122 -19.78 44.54 10.69
N SER A 123 -19.50 43.65 9.74
CA SER A 123 -20.32 42.49 9.40
C SER A 123 -19.60 41.20 9.77
N GLU A 124 -20.31 40.27 10.39
CA GLU A 124 -19.86 38.90 10.61
C GLU A 124 -20.09 38.07 9.35
N PHE A 125 -19.10 37.29 8.94
CA PHE A 125 -19.22 36.33 7.85
C PHE A 125 -18.98 34.89 8.33
N GLN A 126 -19.65 33.93 7.70
CA GLN A 126 -19.46 32.50 7.94
C GLN A 126 -19.54 31.72 6.64
N LEU A 127 -18.69 30.70 6.50
CA LEU A 127 -18.71 29.75 5.38
C LEU A 127 -19.00 28.34 5.89
N TRP A 128 -20.07 27.75 5.37
CA TRP A 128 -20.50 26.39 5.65
C TRP A 128 -20.52 25.55 4.38
N THR A 129 -20.27 24.25 4.51
CA THR A 129 -20.58 23.27 3.45
C THR A 129 -21.54 22.21 3.94
N CYS A 130 -22.23 21.58 2.98
CA CYS A 130 -23.16 20.49 3.22
C CYS A 130 -22.78 19.30 2.34
N GLU A 131 -22.59 18.14 2.97
CA GLU A 131 -22.31 16.86 2.32
C GLU A 131 -23.34 15.83 2.81
N GLY A 132 -24.30 15.48 1.95
CA GLY A 132 -25.51 14.76 2.40
C GLY A 132 -26.34 15.65 3.32
N ASP A 133 -26.54 15.22 4.58
CA ASP A 133 -27.25 15.97 5.64
C ASP A 133 -26.30 16.62 6.66
N ASP A 134 -24.97 16.44 6.51
CA ASP A 134 -23.97 16.95 7.45
C ASP A 134 -23.47 18.35 7.07
N TRP A 135 -23.61 19.30 7.99
CA TRP A 135 -23.15 20.67 7.86
C TRP A 135 -21.84 20.91 8.60
N ARG A 136 -20.85 21.51 7.92
CA ARG A 136 -19.54 21.82 8.50
C ARG A 136 -19.18 23.29 8.32
N GLU A 137 -18.76 23.95 9.41
CA GLU A 137 -18.23 25.31 9.39
C GLU A 137 -16.73 25.30 9.06
N HIS A 138 -16.34 26.10 8.07
CA HIS A 138 -14.94 26.19 7.61
C HIS A 138 -14.25 27.46 8.07
N CYS A 139 -14.94 28.60 7.96
CA CYS A 139 -14.36 29.91 8.21
C CYS A 139 -15.40 30.87 8.80
N HIS A 140 -15.01 31.66 9.80
CA HIS A 140 -15.80 32.79 10.30
C HIS A 140 -14.90 33.96 10.67
N GLY A 141 -15.45 35.16 10.71
CA GLY A 141 -14.74 36.36 11.14
C GLY A 141 -15.56 37.62 10.93
N LEU A 142 -14.94 38.78 11.16
CA LEU A 142 -15.54 40.09 10.93
C LEU A 142 -14.92 40.74 9.70
N VAL A 143 -15.74 41.39 8.88
CA VAL A 143 -15.35 42.20 7.72
C VAL A 143 -16.03 43.56 7.77
N ARG A 144 -15.28 44.61 7.45
CA ARG A 144 -15.77 46.00 7.33
C ARG A 144 -15.39 46.53 5.95
N THR A 145 -16.38 47.02 5.22
CA THR A 145 -16.19 47.76 3.97
C THR A 145 -15.81 49.20 4.31
N GLU A 146 -14.68 49.69 3.79
CA GLU A 146 -14.22 51.07 3.99
C GLU A 146 -14.52 51.90 2.73
N TYR A 147 -14.94 53.16 2.91
CA TYR A 147 -15.30 54.08 1.83
C TYR A 147 -14.40 55.33 1.84
N SER A 148 -14.23 55.97 0.68
CA SER A 148 -13.35 57.13 0.48
C SER A 148 -13.75 58.43 1.22
N GLN A 149 -14.86 58.47 1.96
CA GLN A 149 -15.39 59.66 2.64
C GLN A 149 -15.45 59.58 4.18
N ASP A 150 -15.00 58.50 4.80
CA ASP A 150 -14.98 58.39 6.27
C ASP A 150 -13.63 58.89 6.82
N GLY A 151 -13.67 60.01 7.55
CA GLY A 151 -12.52 60.76 8.08
C GLY A 151 -11.71 60.09 9.19
N GLU A 152 -11.43 58.79 9.12
CA GLU A 152 -10.40 58.13 9.93
C GLU A 152 -9.55 57.18 9.07
N PRO A 153 -8.26 57.44 8.84
CA PRO A 153 -7.39 56.47 8.18
C PRO A 153 -6.61 55.66 9.22
N ALA A 154 -6.84 54.34 9.21
CA ALA A 154 -5.76 53.38 9.45
C ALA A 154 -5.46 52.63 8.14
N VAL A 155 -5.54 53.33 7.00
CA VAL A 155 -4.98 52.84 5.74
C VAL A 155 -3.45 52.91 5.91
N PRO A 156 -2.70 51.80 5.75
CA PRO A 156 -1.25 51.86 5.81
C PRO A 156 -0.76 52.90 4.78
N THR A 157 0.00 53.88 5.24
CA THR A 157 0.53 54.90 4.33
C THR A 157 1.56 54.25 3.42
N SER A 158 1.75 54.79 2.21
CA SER A 158 2.82 54.33 1.31
C SER A 158 4.20 54.39 2.00
N ALA A 159 4.41 55.35 2.91
CA ALA A 159 5.62 55.48 3.72
C ALA A 159 5.83 54.30 4.69
N ASP A 160 4.78 53.82 5.36
CA ASP A 160 4.87 52.66 6.28
C ASP A 160 5.23 51.38 5.52
N GLY A 161 4.60 51.17 4.36
CA GLY A 161 4.88 50.03 3.49
C GLY A 161 6.29 50.05 2.91
N GLN A 162 6.75 51.22 2.46
CA GLN A 162 8.11 51.41 1.93
C GLN A 162 9.19 51.16 2.99
N ALA A 163 8.99 51.63 4.22
CA ALA A 163 9.94 51.39 5.32
C ALA A 163 10.15 49.89 5.59
N VAL A 164 9.07 49.09 5.57
CA VAL A 164 9.14 47.62 5.73
C VAL A 164 9.91 46.97 4.58
N LEU A 165 9.71 47.46 3.34
CA LEU A 165 10.40 46.95 2.16
C LEU A 165 11.90 47.27 2.20
N GLU A 166 12.28 48.50 2.54
CA GLU A 166 13.68 48.93 2.67
C GLU A 166 14.41 48.09 3.73
N GLU A 167 13.77 47.87 4.88
CA GLU A 167 14.32 47.02 5.94
C GLU A 167 14.54 45.58 5.44
N ALA A 168 13.56 45.01 4.73
CA ALA A 168 13.67 43.66 4.18
C ALA A 168 14.75 43.55 3.10
N GLN A 169 14.90 44.56 2.24
CA GLN A 169 15.94 44.59 1.21
C GLN A 169 17.36 44.61 1.79
N GLN A 170 17.54 45.28 2.93
CA GLN A 170 18.83 45.33 3.63
C GLN A 170 19.21 43.99 4.29
N HIS A 171 18.22 43.26 4.82
CA HIS A 171 18.48 42.05 5.63
C HIS A 171 18.36 40.73 4.86
N CYS A 172 17.51 40.66 3.83
CA CYS A 172 17.30 39.45 3.03
C CYS A 172 18.31 39.37 1.88
N THR A 173 19.50 38.85 2.16
CA THR A 173 20.63 38.81 1.21
C THR A 173 20.75 37.46 0.49
N SER A 174 20.27 36.37 1.07
CA SER A 174 20.41 35.03 0.51
C SER A 174 19.33 34.74 -0.54
N LYS A 175 19.73 34.52 -1.78
CA LYS A 175 18.82 34.18 -2.88
C LYS A 175 18.40 32.72 -2.84
N VAL A 176 17.12 32.45 -3.05
CA VAL A 176 16.56 31.09 -3.14
C VAL A 176 15.86 30.94 -4.49
N HIS A 177 16.19 29.87 -5.23
CA HIS A 177 15.51 29.55 -6.48
C HIS A 177 14.08 29.08 -6.20
N ALA A 178 13.11 29.56 -7.00
CA ALA A 178 11.69 29.19 -6.86
C ALA A 178 11.46 27.67 -6.88
N ALA A 179 12.18 26.94 -7.74
CA ALA A 179 12.09 25.47 -7.79
C ALA A 179 12.55 24.80 -6.47
N LYS A 180 13.58 25.36 -5.81
CA LYS A 180 14.03 24.89 -4.50
C LYS A 180 12.98 25.21 -3.42
N LEU A 181 12.39 26.40 -3.49
CA LEU A 181 11.34 26.82 -2.56
C LEU A 181 10.11 25.90 -2.64
N TYR A 182 9.58 25.67 -3.84
CA TYR A 182 8.41 24.81 -4.02
C TYR A 182 8.69 23.33 -3.76
N ARG A 183 9.94 22.89 -3.91
CA ARG A 183 10.36 21.58 -3.38
C ARG A 183 10.27 21.54 -1.85
N ALA A 184 10.78 22.56 -1.15
CA ALA A 184 10.73 22.62 0.31
C ALA A 184 9.31 22.71 0.86
N PHE A 185 8.39 23.40 0.17
CA PHE A 185 6.95 23.31 0.46
C PHE A 185 6.43 21.88 0.34
N GLY A 186 6.78 21.17 -0.73
CA GLY A 186 6.41 19.77 -0.93
C GLY A 186 6.98 18.82 0.12
N ASP A 187 8.18 19.08 0.64
CA ASP A 187 8.83 18.26 1.67
C ASP A 187 8.06 18.30 3.01
N ILE A 188 7.31 19.38 3.26
CA ILE A 188 6.39 19.52 4.41
C ILE A 188 4.93 19.27 4.02
N GLY A 189 4.65 18.61 2.89
CA GLY A 189 3.30 18.24 2.49
C GLY A 189 2.46 19.34 1.83
N LEU A 190 3.03 20.48 1.44
CA LEU A 190 2.34 21.53 0.67
C LEU A 190 2.68 21.41 -0.83
N GLY A 191 1.84 20.69 -1.57
CA GLY A 191 2.04 20.30 -2.96
C GLY A 191 1.48 21.32 -3.98
N PHE A 192 1.94 22.56 -3.95
CA PHE A 192 1.44 23.60 -4.87
C PHE A 192 1.71 23.28 -6.35
N GLY A 193 0.67 23.24 -7.17
CA GLY A 193 0.72 23.09 -8.62
C GLY A 193 0.89 24.42 -9.37
N PRO A 194 0.94 24.39 -10.72
CA PRO A 194 1.35 25.54 -11.52
C PRO A 194 0.60 26.85 -11.26
N THR A 195 -0.71 26.82 -10.96
CA THR A 195 -1.49 28.04 -10.70
C THR A 195 -1.31 28.63 -9.29
N PHE A 196 -0.64 27.90 -8.38
CA PHE A 196 -0.24 28.35 -7.04
C PHE A 196 1.28 28.59 -6.91
N GLN A 197 2.07 28.28 -7.93
CA GLN A 197 3.52 28.52 -7.96
C GLN A 197 3.86 29.97 -8.38
N THR A 198 3.37 30.95 -7.61
CA THR A 198 3.43 32.38 -7.91
C THR A 198 4.71 33.08 -7.42
N LEU A 199 5.46 32.50 -6.50
CA LEU A 199 6.61 33.13 -5.83
C LEU A 199 7.88 33.10 -6.69
N LYS A 200 8.47 34.27 -6.92
CA LYS A 200 9.71 34.50 -7.68
C LYS A 200 10.66 35.47 -6.96
N HIS A 201 11.92 35.50 -7.41
CA HIS A 201 12.96 36.38 -6.87
C HIS A 201 13.08 36.35 -5.34
N VAL A 202 12.98 35.17 -4.76
CA VAL A 202 12.93 34.95 -3.30
C VAL A 202 14.29 35.28 -2.67
N ARG A 203 14.27 36.12 -1.65
CA ARG A 203 15.42 36.43 -0.80
C ARG A 203 15.05 36.21 0.65
N VAL A 204 15.89 35.48 1.36
CA VAL A 204 15.73 35.20 2.79
C VAL A 204 16.90 35.79 3.55
N SER A 205 16.68 36.05 4.83
CA SER A 205 17.74 36.29 5.81
C SER A 205 17.91 35.01 6.63
N GLY A 206 19.09 34.73 7.19
CA GLY A 206 19.33 33.58 8.09
C GLY A 206 18.55 33.61 9.42
N GLY A 207 17.42 34.33 9.46
CA GLY A 207 16.46 34.46 10.56
C GLY A 207 15.02 34.35 10.05
N ASN A 208 14.11 35.13 10.64
CA ASN A 208 12.65 35.01 10.52
C ASN A 208 12.00 35.84 9.39
N ARG A 209 12.75 36.30 8.38
CA ARG A 209 12.26 37.25 7.35
C ARG A 209 12.47 36.74 5.92
N VAL A 210 11.56 37.14 5.03
CA VAL A 210 11.64 36.96 3.57
C VAL A 210 11.25 38.23 2.82
N LEU A 211 11.85 38.41 1.65
CA LEU A 211 11.43 39.33 0.61
C LEU A 211 11.20 38.53 -0.68
N VAL A 212 10.02 38.64 -1.28
CA VAL A 212 9.64 37.87 -2.47
C VAL A 212 8.86 38.74 -3.44
N GLN A 213 8.97 38.44 -4.73
CA GLN A 213 8.13 39.02 -5.77
C GLN A 213 7.12 37.97 -6.24
N THR A 214 5.87 38.35 -6.47
CA THR A 214 4.85 37.43 -7.00
C THR A 214 4.60 37.68 -8.48
N ASP A 215 4.27 36.64 -9.24
CA ASP A 215 3.73 36.76 -10.59
C ASP A 215 2.20 36.76 -10.59
N SER A 216 1.58 37.55 -11.48
CA SER A 216 0.16 37.37 -11.79
C SER A 216 -0.02 36.19 -12.76
N LEU A 217 -0.73 35.16 -12.30
CA LEU A 217 -1.09 33.99 -13.11
C LEU A 217 -2.53 34.03 -13.61
N VAL A 218 -3.26 35.13 -13.40
CA VAL A 218 -4.68 35.27 -13.77
C VAL A 218 -4.90 35.03 -15.27
N SER A 219 -3.98 35.47 -16.14
CA SER A 219 -4.05 35.22 -17.58
C SER A 219 -3.89 33.73 -17.95
N GLN A 220 -3.11 32.98 -17.18
CA GLN A 220 -2.96 31.54 -17.34
C GLN A 220 -4.20 30.81 -16.80
N ILE A 221 -4.71 31.23 -15.65
CA ILE A 221 -5.93 30.69 -15.04
C ILE A 221 -7.12 30.89 -15.98
N ARG A 222 -7.27 32.09 -16.57
CA ARG A 222 -8.30 32.38 -17.57
C ARG A 222 -8.22 31.45 -18.78
N ARG A 223 -7.01 31.13 -19.27
CA ARG A 223 -6.82 30.19 -20.40
C ARG A 223 -7.18 28.76 -20.04
N ALA A 224 -7.01 28.36 -18.78
CA ALA A 224 -7.36 27.04 -18.28
C ALA A 224 -8.84 26.91 -17.87
N ALA A 225 -9.52 28.02 -17.60
CA ALA A 225 -10.92 28.06 -17.19
C ALA A 225 -11.85 27.59 -18.33
N PRO A 226 -13.01 26.99 -18.00
CA PRO A 226 -14.02 26.62 -18.98
C PRO A 226 -14.40 27.80 -19.87
N LEU A 227 -14.49 27.56 -21.19
CA LEU A 227 -14.78 28.60 -22.19
C LEU A 227 -13.75 29.76 -22.22
N GLN A 228 -12.58 29.58 -21.60
CA GLN A 228 -11.55 30.61 -21.42
C GLN A 228 -12.09 31.87 -20.72
N TYR A 229 -13.14 31.71 -19.92
CA TYR A 229 -13.80 32.80 -19.21
C TYR A 229 -13.47 32.69 -17.72
N LEU A 230 -12.97 33.79 -17.16
CA LEU A 230 -12.76 33.95 -15.72
C LEU A 230 -13.60 35.13 -15.28
N GLN A 231 -14.44 34.94 -14.27
CA GLN A 231 -15.26 36.03 -13.75
C GLN A 231 -14.38 37.14 -13.17
N PRO A 232 -14.75 38.43 -13.29
CA PRO A 232 -14.00 39.50 -12.64
C PRO A 232 -14.08 39.38 -11.11
N HIS A 233 -12.91 39.37 -10.47
CA HIS A 233 -12.75 39.38 -9.01
C HIS A 233 -11.99 40.65 -8.62
N MET A 234 -12.13 41.11 -7.37
CA MET A 234 -11.27 42.16 -6.83
C MET A 234 -9.83 41.68 -6.78
N ILE A 235 -9.60 40.52 -6.15
CA ILE A 235 -8.32 39.84 -6.11
C ILE A 235 -8.56 38.34 -6.30
N HIS A 236 -7.79 37.69 -7.16
CA HIS A 236 -7.95 36.26 -7.38
C HIS A 236 -7.43 35.47 -6.17
N PRO A 237 -8.06 34.34 -5.77
CA PRO A 237 -7.62 33.52 -4.64
C PRO A 237 -6.14 33.11 -4.69
N THR A 238 -5.62 32.72 -5.85
CA THR A 238 -4.20 32.35 -6.03
C THR A 238 -3.25 33.53 -5.77
N THR A 239 -3.68 34.75 -6.11
CA THR A 239 -2.90 35.98 -5.91
C THR A 239 -2.84 36.35 -4.42
N LEU A 240 -3.96 36.25 -3.70
CA LEU A 240 -3.98 36.46 -2.26
C LEU A 240 -3.24 35.34 -1.52
N ASP A 241 -3.36 34.10 -1.98
CA ASP A 241 -2.64 32.96 -1.41
C ASP A 241 -1.12 33.10 -1.56
N ALA A 242 -0.64 33.70 -2.65
CA ALA A 242 0.79 34.05 -2.79
C ALA A 242 1.30 34.90 -1.62
N VAL A 243 0.49 35.84 -1.14
CA VAL A 243 0.83 36.67 0.03
C VAL A 243 0.87 35.80 1.29
N VAL A 244 -0.06 34.87 1.45
CA VAL A 244 -0.09 33.90 2.56
C VAL A 244 1.13 32.97 2.52
N GLN A 245 1.46 32.41 1.36
CA GLN A 245 2.63 31.55 1.14
C GLN A 245 3.93 32.25 1.54
N ALA A 246 4.06 33.56 1.28
CA ALA A 246 5.23 34.33 1.70
C ALA A 246 5.46 34.25 3.22
N GLY A 247 4.40 34.18 4.03
CA GLY A 247 4.49 33.98 5.48
C GLY A 247 5.03 32.62 5.90
N LEU A 248 4.96 31.59 5.06
CA LEU A 248 5.50 30.27 5.37
C LEU A 248 6.98 30.12 5.00
N VAL A 249 7.48 30.92 4.05
CA VAL A 249 8.87 30.79 3.55
C VAL A 249 9.93 30.83 4.66
N PRO A 250 9.87 31.72 5.67
CA PRO A 250 10.87 31.74 6.75
C PRO A 250 10.84 30.51 7.67
N LEU A 251 9.80 29.66 7.57
CA LEU A 251 9.65 28.45 8.39
C LEU A 251 10.26 27.21 7.73
N LEU A 252 10.61 27.29 6.44
CA LEU A 252 11.11 26.17 5.64
C LEU A 252 12.60 25.91 5.89
N ASP A 253 13.02 24.65 5.75
CA ASP A 253 14.43 24.30 5.63
C ASP A 253 14.93 24.53 4.19
N LEU A 254 15.65 25.62 3.99
CA LEU A 254 16.27 26.04 2.74
C LEU A 254 17.80 25.83 2.78
N GLY A 255 18.30 25.01 3.71
CA GLY A 255 19.71 24.70 3.92
C GLY A 255 20.49 25.89 4.49
N ALA A 256 21.69 26.15 3.93
CA ALA A 256 22.54 27.27 4.35
C ALA A 256 21.86 28.65 4.30
N ALA A 257 20.77 28.79 3.55
CA ALA A 257 19.98 30.02 3.47
C ALA A 257 19.05 30.26 4.68
N SER A 258 18.71 29.25 5.48
CA SER A 258 17.74 29.36 6.59
C SER A 258 18.19 28.69 7.88
N SER A 259 19.50 28.75 8.20
CA SER A 259 20.13 28.15 9.40
C SER A 259 20.12 26.61 9.48
N GLY A 260 19.59 25.90 8.47
CA GLY A 260 19.51 24.43 8.45
C GLY A 260 18.50 23.84 9.45
N ARG A 261 17.57 24.66 9.96
CA ARG A 261 16.47 24.26 10.84
C ARG A 261 15.17 24.78 10.26
N GLY A 262 14.18 23.91 10.10
CA GLY A 262 12.86 24.27 9.56
C GLY A 262 11.77 23.34 10.10
N VAL A 263 10.51 23.74 9.89
CA VAL A 263 9.37 22.90 10.24
C VAL A 263 9.38 21.63 9.40
N LYS A 264 9.06 20.50 10.02
CA LYS A 264 8.99 19.18 9.34
C LYS A 264 7.57 18.74 9.03
N GLU A 265 6.58 19.37 9.67
CA GLU A 265 5.17 19.05 9.58
C GLU A 265 4.44 20.04 8.67
N THR A 266 3.32 19.60 8.10
CA THR A 266 2.44 20.44 7.29
C THR A 266 1.90 21.60 8.12
N CYS A 267 2.12 22.81 7.65
CA CYS A 267 1.64 24.04 8.28
C CYS A 267 0.47 24.64 7.51
N VAL A 268 -0.65 24.91 8.20
CA VAL A 268 -1.84 25.52 7.60
C VAL A 268 -2.25 26.79 8.36
N PRO A 269 -2.86 27.79 7.69
CA PRO A 269 -3.37 28.99 8.35
C PRO A 269 -4.61 28.66 9.18
N VAL A 270 -4.64 29.08 10.45
CA VAL A 270 -5.75 28.82 11.38
C VAL A 270 -6.42 30.08 11.93
N HIS A 271 -5.71 31.21 11.93
CA HIS A 271 -6.24 32.46 12.48
C HIS A 271 -5.57 33.69 11.85
N VAL A 272 -6.31 34.78 11.71
CA VAL A 272 -5.79 36.11 11.33
C VAL A 272 -6.37 37.16 12.29
N SER A 273 -5.50 37.87 13.01
CA SER A 273 -5.94 38.92 13.94
C SER A 273 -6.50 40.13 13.19
N GLU A 274 -5.75 40.64 12.20
CA GLU A 274 -6.14 41.76 11.36
C GLU A 274 -5.61 41.56 9.93
N LEU A 275 -6.46 41.85 8.94
CA LEU A 275 -6.09 41.84 7.53
C LEU A 275 -6.73 43.04 6.85
N TRP A 276 -6.00 43.74 6.00
CA TRP A 276 -6.50 44.83 5.20
C TRP A 276 -6.13 44.63 3.73
N ILE A 277 -7.09 44.85 2.83
CA ILE A 277 -6.91 44.72 1.39
C ILE A 277 -7.47 45.97 0.71
N SER A 278 -6.65 46.61 -0.12
CA SER A 278 -7.04 47.78 -0.91
C SER A 278 -8.11 47.42 -1.95
N ALA A 279 -9.05 48.33 -2.20
CA ALA A 279 -10.01 48.25 -3.31
C ALA A 279 -9.76 49.34 -4.38
N ALA A 280 -8.66 50.08 -4.25
CA ALA A 280 -8.31 51.15 -5.18
C ALA A 280 -8.10 50.58 -6.60
N ASN A 281 -8.81 51.16 -7.56
CA ASN A 281 -8.48 51.09 -8.98
C ASN A 281 -8.29 52.54 -9.40
N GLU A 282 -7.06 52.97 -9.72
CA GLU A 282 -6.82 54.35 -10.13
C GLU A 282 -7.40 54.61 -11.53
N GLU A 283 -8.65 55.05 -11.57
CA GLU A 283 -9.15 55.93 -12.64
C GLU A 283 -8.62 57.35 -12.38
N SER A 284 -7.33 57.57 -12.59
CA SER A 284 -6.76 58.92 -12.71
C SER A 284 -5.55 58.90 -13.63
N ASP A 285 -5.77 59.34 -14.87
CA ASP A 285 -4.80 59.92 -15.81
C ASP A 285 -3.32 59.49 -15.62
N GLY A 286 -3.02 58.19 -15.82
CA GLY A 286 -1.64 57.72 -15.59
C GLY A 286 -1.35 56.22 -15.52
N GLY A 287 -2.10 55.33 -16.18
CA GLY A 287 -1.47 54.16 -16.82
C GLY A 287 -1.19 52.84 -16.05
N VAL A 288 -1.94 52.43 -15.01
CA VAL A 288 -1.95 51.01 -14.60
C VAL A 288 -3.38 50.47 -14.43
N SER A 289 -3.83 49.68 -15.40
CA SER A 289 -5.09 48.93 -15.30
C SER A 289 -4.90 47.68 -14.41
N ASN A 290 -5.77 47.49 -13.41
CA ASN A 290 -5.88 46.30 -12.54
C ASN A 290 -4.73 46.10 -11.53
N LEU A 291 -4.77 46.84 -10.42
CA LEU A 291 -3.88 46.70 -9.26
C LEU A 291 -3.75 45.25 -8.74
N HIS A 292 -4.79 44.44 -8.90
CA HIS A 292 -4.85 43.07 -8.37
C HIS A 292 -4.62 41.94 -9.40
N ASP A 293 -4.37 42.29 -10.66
CA ASP A 293 -3.92 41.39 -11.73
C ASP A 293 -2.44 41.67 -12.08
N SER A 294 -1.66 42.05 -11.07
CA SER A 294 -0.29 42.53 -11.24
C SER A 294 0.66 41.84 -10.25
N SER A 295 1.97 42.02 -10.46
CA SER A 295 3.00 41.50 -9.56
C SER A 295 3.09 42.30 -8.26
N TYR A 296 3.37 41.62 -7.14
CA TYR A 296 3.56 42.26 -5.83
C TYR A 296 4.98 42.07 -5.31
N LEU A 297 5.46 43.05 -4.54
CA LEU A 297 6.60 42.91 -3.65
C LEU A 297 6.08 42.61 -2.25
N VAL A 298 6.39 41.43 -1.74
CA VAL A 298 5.88 40.93 -0.46
C VAL A 298 7.03 40.76 0.52
N SER A 299 6.91 41.41 1.68
CA SER A 299 7.77 41.14 2.83
C SER A 299 6.97 40.40 3.88
N ALA A 300 7.56 39.35 4.46
CA ALA A 300 6.97 38.64 5.57
C ALA A 300 7.99 38.39 6.68
N ARG A 301 7.51 38.44 7.92
CA ARG A 301 8.23 38.06 9.13
C ARG A 301 7.43 37.01 9.89
N SER A 302 8.04 35.88 10.21
CA SER A 302 7.36 34.74 10.83
C SER A 302 8.11 34.21 12.05
N ASN A 303 7.49 34.31 13.22
CA ASN A 303 8.07 33.89 14.49
C ASN A 303 7.51 32.52 14.90
N PRO A 304 8.27 31.42 14.78
CA PRO A 304 7.85 30.11 15.27
C PRO A 304 7.93 30.01 16.79
N SER A 305 7.03 29.23 17.40
CA SER A 305 7.18 28.78 18.79
C SER A 305 8.27 27.71 18.93
N PRO A 306 8.79 27.45 20.15
CA PRO A 306 9.75 26.37 20.37
C PRO A 306 9.22 25.03 19.85
N GLY A 307 9.97 24.39 18.95
CA GLY A 307 9.58 23.14 18.30
C GLY A 307 8.64 23.30 17.09
N TYR A 308 8.45 24.52 16.57
CA TYR A 308 7.67 24.81 15.36
C TYR A 308 6.20 24.33 15.38
N LYS A 309 5.59 24.26 16.56
CA LYS A 309 4.18 23.83 16.70
C LYS A 309 3.20 24.83 16.08
N ASP A 310 3.53 26.11 16.18
CA ASP A 310 2.83 27.20 15.51
C ASP A 310 3.83 28.31 15.14
N ALA A 311 3.39 29.23 14.29
CA ALA A 311 4.15 30.42 13.95
C ALA A 311 3.23 31.60 13.69
N ARG A 312 3.61 32.77 14.22
CA ARG A 312 2.89 34.03 13.98
C ARG A 312 3.62 34.86 12.93
N ALA A 313 2.91 35.17 11.84
CA ALA A 313 3.40 35.93 10.71
C ALA A 313 2.79 37.34 10.65
N SER A 314 3.58 38.29 10.18
CA SER A 314 3.15 39.61 9.72
C SER A 314 3.66 39.84 8.30
N ILE A 315 2.78 40.26 7.41
CA ILE A 315 3.02 40.28 5.97
C ILE A 315 2.55 41.62 5.39
N THR A 316 3.38 42.24 4.56
CA THR A 316 3.07 43.47 3.85
C THR A 316 3.34 43.26 2.36
N ALA A 317 2.33 43.51 1.52
CA ALA A 317 2.43 43.41 0.07
C ALA A 317 2.16 44.77 -0.59
N LEU A 318 3.10 45.18 -1.43
CA LEU A 318 3.03 46.39 -2.24
C LEU A 318 2.91 46.01 -3.71
N HIS A 319 2.25 46.84 -4.50
CA HIS A 319 2.26 46.71 -5.96
C HIS A 319 3.71 46.87 -6.47
N ALA A 320 4.18 45.98 -7.34
CA ALA A 320 5.61 45.95 -7.67
C ALA A 320 6.10 47.21 -8.40
N ASP A 321 5.27 47.81 -9.26
CA ASP A 321 5.66 48.97 -10.05
C ASP A 321 5.40 50.31 -9.35
N THR A 322 4.26 50.42 -8.66
CA THR A 322 3.81 51.69 -8.03
C THR A 322 4.18 51.78 -6.55
N GLN A 323 4.56 50.65 -5.94
CA GLN A 323 4.85 50.51 -4.51
C GLN A 323 3.70 50.92 -3.58
N LEU A 324 2.48 51.03 -4.12
CA LEU A 324 1.29 51.28 -3.32
C LEU A 324 0.94 50.05 -2.46
N PRO A 325 0.54 50.21 -1.20
CA PRO A 325 0.08 49.11 -0.36
C PRO A 325 -1.18 48.43 -0.92
N VAL A 326 -1.12 47.11 -1.06
CA VAL A 326 -2.23 46.30 -1.60
C VAL A 326 -2.80 45.36 -0.54
N VAL A 327 -1.94 44.70 0.25
CA VAL A 327 -2.36 43.79 1.33
C VAL A 327 -1.48 43.98 2.56
N GLU A 328 -2.10 44.06 3.73
CA GLU A 328 -1.43 44.03 5.02
C GLU A 328 -2.05 42.95 5.92
N ILE A 329 -1.25 42.05 6.46
CA ILE A 329 -1.69 40.95 7.32
C ILE A 329 -0.93 41.02 8.63
N LYS A 330 -1.64 41.15 9.75
CA LYS A 330 -1.06 41.16 11.09
C LYS A 330 -1.58 40.00 11.91
N GLY A 331 -0.65 39.25 12.48
CA GLY A 331 -0.97 38.12 13.36
C GLY A 331 -1.65 36.96 12.65
N LEU A 332 -1.20 36.63 11.43
CA LEU A 332 -1.55 35.37 10.79
C LEU A 332 -0.87 34.23 11.55
N VAL A 333 -1.64 33.23 11.96
CA VAL A 333 -1.11 32.07 12.70
C VAL A 333 -1.12 30.85 11.78
N PHE A 334 0.06 30.27 11.58
CA PHE A 334 0.23 28.95 11.00
C PHE A 334 0.34 27.92 12.13
N LYS A 335 -0.33 26.78 11.98
CA LYS A 335 -0.26 25.68 12.92
C LYS A 335 0.27 24.43 12.22
N ALA A 336 1.24 23.76 12.84
CA ALA A 336 1.74 22.48 12.38
C ALA A 336 0.74 21.36 12.72
N LEU A 337 0.52 20.46 11.77
CA LEU A 337 -0.36 19.30 11.93
C LEU A 337 0.46 18.08 12.37
N PRO A 338 0.28 17.57 13.61
CA PRO A 338 1.05 16.44 14.12
C PRO A 338 0.93 15.20 13.24
N GLY A 339 2.03 14.48 13.03
CA GLY A 339 2.03 13.19 12.30
C GLY A 339 2.03 13.31 10.77
N THR A 340 2.10 14.54 10.23
CA THR A 340 2.15 14.79 8.78
C THR A 340 3.58 14.88 8.21
N GLY A 341 4.60 14.92 9.07
CA GLY A 341 6.00 15.08 8.64
C GLY A 341 6.55 13.84 7.93
N GLY A 342 7.06 14.04 6.71
CA GLY A 342 7.69 12.97 5.91
C GLY A 342 6.74 12.07 5.12
N LYS A 343 5.41 12.19 5.31
CA LYS A 343 4.39 11.42 4.57
C LYS A 343 3.76 12.17 3.39
N GLY A 344 4.06 13.46 3.23
CA GLY A 344 3.49 14.34 2.19
C GLY A 344 3.84 13.94 0.74
N ARG A 345 4.79 13.02 0.54
CA ARG A 345 4.97 12.29 -0.71
C ARG A 345 4.61 10.82 -0.50
N LEU A 346 3.48 10.42 -1.10
CA LEU A 346 3.10 9.04 -1.44
C LEU A 346 2.27 8.23 -0.41
N GLU A 347 1.15 8.77 0.11
CA GLU A 347 0.08 7.91 0.67
C GLU A 347 -1.30 8.13 0.01
N GLY A 348 -1.41 8.99 -1.00
CA GLY A 348 -2.36 8.72 -2.07
C GLY A 348 -1.69 7.67 -2.96
N VAL A 349 -2.23 6.46 -3.08
CA VAL A 349 -1.75 5.41 -3.99
C VAL A 349 -1.93 5.91 -5.43
N HIS A 350 -1.05 6.81 -5.83
CA HIS A 350 -0.92 7.27 -7.19
C HIS A 350 -0.19 6.13 -7.87
N ARG A 351 -0.93 5.09 -8.29
CA ARG A 351 -0.40 3.92 -8.99
C ARG A 351 0.36 4.41 -10.21
N PRO A 352 1.69 4.60 -10.14
CA PRO A 352 2.39 5.42 -11.11
C PRO A 352 2.57 4.67 -12.42
N ALA A 353 2.36 3.35 -12.39
CA ALA A 353 2.31 2.48 -13.53
C ALA A 353 1.21 1.43 -13.33
N LEU A 354 0.41 1.21 -14.37
CA LEU A 354 -0.63 0.19 -14.41
C LEU A 354 -0.30 -0.81 -15.51
N ALA A 355 -0.60 -2.08 -15.29
CA ALA A 355 -0.49 -3.13 -16.28
C ALA A 355 -1.84 -3.84 -16.44
N LEU A 356 -2.11 -4.32 -17.65
CA LEU A 356 -3.25 -5.19 -17.90
C LEU A 356 -2.86 -6.62 -17.52
N GLN A 357 -3.44 -7.15 -16.46
CA GLN A 357 -3.24 -8.54 -16.05
C GLN A 357 -4.41 -9.40 -16.56
N TRP A 358 -4.07 -10.48 -17.24
CA TRP A 358 -5.03 -11.48 -17.72
C TRP A 358 -5.01 -12.68 -16.79
N LYS A 359 -6.17 -13.12 -16.32
CA LYS A 359 -6.32 -14.38 -15.57
C LYS A 359 -7.49 -15.20 -16.13
N PRO A 360 -7.45 -16.53 -15.99
CA PRO A 360 -8.56 -17.41 -16.38
C PRO A 360 -9.88 -16.98 -15.73
N ASP A 361 -10.98 -17.07 -16.46
CA ASP A 361 -12.33 -16.94 -15.90
C ASP A 361 -12.75 -18.30 -15.30
N PRO A 362 -12.78 -18.46 -13.96
CA PRO A 362 -13.03 -19.75 -13.34
C PRO A 362 -14.46 -20.26 -13.54
N THR A 363 -15.41 -19.42 -13.98
CA THR A 363 -16.80 -19.85 -14.24
C THR A 363 -17.03 -20.34 -15.66
N LEU A 364 -16.01 -20.26 -16.52
CA LEU A 364 -16.05 -20.79 -17.89
C LEU A 364 -15.20 -22.05 -18.06
N LEU A 365 -14.59 -22.56 -16.98
CA LEU A 365 -13.80 -23.77 -17.02
C LEU A 365 -14.67 -24.99 -16.75
N ASN A 366 -14.43 -26.07 -17.50
CA ASN A 366 -14.87 -27.40 -17.09
C ASN A 366 -13.90 -27.99 -16.03
N ALA A 367 -14.27 -29.11 -15.40
CA ALA A 367 -13.48 -29.73 -14.35
C ALA A 367 -12.04 -30.07 -14.77
N THR A 368 -11.84 -30.57 -16.00
CA THR A 368 -10.51 -30.92 -16.53
C THR A 368 -9.64 -29.68 -16.72
N GLN A 369 -10.22 -28.60 -17.26
CA GLN A 369 -9.53 -27.33 -17.43
C GLN A 369 -9.20 -26.70 -16.08
N ALA A 370 -10.15 -26.71 -15.13
CA ALA A 370 -9.93 -26.20 -13.78
C ALA A 370 -8.78 -26.94 -13.07
N ALA A 371 -8.73 -28.27 -13.16
CA ALA A 371 -7.64 -29.08 -12.60
C ALA A 371 -6.27 -28.75 -13.22
N ARG A 372 -6.22 -28.44 -14.53
CA ARG A 372 -4.99 -28.04 -15.22
C ARG A 372 -4.52 -26.65 -14.80
N VAL A 373 -5.45 -25.72 -14.58
CA VAL A 373 -5.16 -24.30 -14.28
C VAL A 373 -4.87 -24.08 -12.79
N PHE A 374 -5.68 -24.67 -11.92
CA PHE A 374 -5.67 -24.44 -10.47
C PHE A 374 -5.16 -25.65 -9.68
N GLY A 375 -4.46 -26.58 -10.35
CA GLY A 375 -3.74 -27.66 -9.69
C GLY A 375 -2.69 -27.14 -8.70
N CYS A 376 -2.00 -28.06 -8.01
CA CYS A 376 -1.01 -27.67 -7.00
C CYS A 376 0.09 -26.78 -7.64
N PRO A 377 0.29 -25.54 -7.14
CA PRO A 377 1.29 -24.62 -7.67
C PRO A 377 2.72 -25.18 -7.60
N GLU A 378 3.59 -24.81 -8.53
CA GLU A 378 4.97 -25.31 -8.58
C GLU A 378 5.76 -25.01 -7.28
N SER A 379 5.50 -23.86 -6.65
CA SER A 379 6.12 -23.46 -5.38
C SER A 379 5.75 -24.36 -4.20
N GLU A 380 4.59 -25.00 -4.27
CA GLU A 380 4.06 -25.89 -3.22
C GLU A 380 4.22 -27.37 -3.61
N LYS A 381 4.83 -27.67 -4.76
CA LYS A 381 5.20 -29.04 -5.08
C LYS A 381 6.41 -29.42 -4.22
N CYS A 382 6.20 -30.31 -3.25
CA CYS A 382 7.31 -30.94 -2.56
C CYS A 382 8.28 -31.62 -3.54
N ASN A 383 9.58 -31.50 -3.26
CA ASN A 383 10.65 -32.15 -4.01
C ASN A 383 10.48 -33.69 -4.09
N ASP A 384 9.80 -34.29 -3.09
CA ASP A 384 9.49 -35.72 -3.05
C ASP A 384 8.07 -35.99 -2.50
N VAL A 385 7.07 -35.88 -3.38
CA VAL A 385 5.67 -36.24 -3.07
C VAL A 385 5.54 -37.71 -2.63
N SER A 386 6.42 -38.59 -3.10
CA SER A 386 6.40 -40.01 -2.73
C SER A 386 6.75 -40.21 -1.25
N LEU A 387 7.66 -39.38 -0.70
CA LEU A 387 8.00 -39.41 0.72
C LEU A 387 6.82 -38.96 1.59
N ALA A 388 6.08 -37.92 1.18
CA ALA A 388 4.89 -37.47 1.91
C ALA A 388 3.80 -38.56 1.93
N ILE A 389 3.55 -39.20 0.78
CA ILE A 389 2.61 -40.34 0.67
C ILE A 389 3.06 -41.50 1.58
N LYS A 390 4.36 -41.80 1.60
CA LYS A 390 4.92 -42.84 2.49
C LYS A 390 4.76 -42.48 3.97
N GLY A 391 5.00 -41.22 4.34
CA GLY A 391 4.79 -40.75 5.72
C GLY A 391 3.35 -40.90 6.17
N MET A 392 2.39 -40.64 5.28
CA MET A 392 0.96 -40.90 5.54
C MET A 392 0.67 -42.39 5.69
N ALA A 393 1.26 -43.25 4.86
CA ALA A 393 1.14 -44.70 5.00
C ALA A 393 1.70 -45.21 6.35
N ASP A 394 2.84 -44.67 6.80
CA ASP A 394 3.42 -44.98 8.12
C ASP A 394 2.50 -44.48 9.26
N CYS A 395 1.89 -43.28 9.14
CA CYS A 395 0.93 -42.77 10.13
C CYS A 395 -0.35 -43.62 10.20
N GLU A 396 -0.86 -44.08 9.05
CA GLU A 396 -2.01 -44.97 8.97
C GLU A 396 -1.72 -46.32 9.64
N ALA A 397 -0.55 -46.92 9.36
CA ALA A 397 -0.11 -48.14 10.01
C ALA A 397 0.03 -47.96 11.54
N LEU A 398 0.58 -46.83 11.97
CA LEU A 398 0.74 -46.50 13.39
C LEU A 398 -0.61 -46.34 14.10
N ALA A 399 -1.58 -45.65 13.49
CA ALA A 399 -2.94 -45.54 14.01
C ALA A 399 -3.57 -46.93 14.22
N VAL A 400 -3.43 -47.82 13.24
CA VAL A 400 -3.93 -49.19 13.31
C VAL A 400 -3.27 -50.01 14.44
N LEU A 401 -1.96 -49.87 14.65
CA LEU A 401 -1.28 -50.56 15.74
C LEU A 401 -1.72 -50.04 17.11
N TYR A 402 -1.93 -48.74 17.26
CA TYR A 402 -2.49 -48.18 18.49
C TYR A 402 -3.90 -48.69 18.78
N MET A 403 -4.77 -48.74 17.76
CA MET A 403 -6.11 -49.30 17.90
C MET A 403 -6.07 -50.76 18.37
N ARG A 404 -5.20 -51.60 17.79
CA ARG A 404 -4.99 -52.99 18.21
C ARG A 404 -4.53 -53.09 19.66
N GLN A 405 -3.47 -52.38 20.00
CA GLN A 405 -2.90 -52.40 21.35
C GLN A 405 -3.92 -52.00 22.40
N PHE A 406 -4.72 -50.97 22.12
CA PHE A 406 -5.78 -50.53 23.01
C PHE A 406 -6.88 -51.59 23.14
N LEU A 407 -7.42 -52.10 22.03
CA LEU A 407 -8.49 -53.10 22.01
C LEU A 407 -8.07 -54.43 22.69
N GLU A 408 -6.81 -54.84 22.59
CA GLU A 408 -6.28 -56.02 23.29
C GLU A 408 -6.27 -55.87 24.81
N SER A 409 -6.13 -54.63 25.30
CA SER A 409 -6.10 -54.31 26.73
C SER A 409 -7.45 -53.94 27.33
N LEU A 410 -8.46 -53.68 26.49
CA LEU A 410 -9.76 -53.13 26.85
C LEU A 410 -10.72 -54.22 27.37
N LYS A 411 -11.39 -53.97 28.50
CA LYS A 411 -12.43 -54.87 29.02
C LYS A 411 -13.84 -54.36 28.70
N GLU A 412 -14.81 -55.26 28.49
CA GLU A 412 -16.17 -54.87 28.13
C GLU A 412 -16.90 -54.05 29.22
N ASP A 413 -16.60 -54.30 30.50
CA ASP A 413 -17.15 -53.52 31.61
C ASP A 413 -16.64 -52.06 31.62
N GLU A 414 -15.43 -51.82 31.11
CA GLU A 414 -14.89 -50.47 30.92
C GLU A 414 -15.61 -49.74 29.78
N VAL A 415 -15.96 -50.46 28.69
CA VAL A 415 -16.73 -49.90 27.57
C VAL A 415 -18.11 -49.44 28.01
N ASP A 416 -18.79 -50.20 28.87
CA ASP A 416 -20.11 -49.83 29.40
C ASP A 416 -20.10 -48.50 30.16
N GLY A 417 -18.98 -48.17 30.83
CA GLY A 417 -18.77 -46.92 31.55
C GLY A 417 -18.39 -45.71 30.68
N MET A 418 -18.08 -45.91 29.39
CA MET A 418 -17.66 -44.83 28.50
C MET A 418 -18.81 -43.91 28.08
N GLN A 419 -18.45 -42.69 27.67
CA GLN A 419 -19.38 -41.76 27.02
C GLN A 419 -19.93 -42.35 25.70
N TRP A 420 -21.11 -41.90 25.28
CA TRP A 420 -21.81 -42.44 24.09
C TRP A 420 -20.95 -42.43 22.81
N HIS A 421 -20.18 -41.35 22.59
CA HIS A 421 -19.34 -41.18 21.41
C HIS A 421 -18.07 -42.04 21.49
N HIS A 422 -17.48 -42.21 22.68
CA HIS A 422 -16.39 -43.16 22.89
C HIS A 422 -16.83 -44.61 22.61
N LYS A 423 -18.08 -44.98 22.94
CA LYS A 423 -18.62 -46.30 22.56
C LYS A 423 -18.71 -46.47 21.05
N HIS A 424 -19.12 -45.44 20.32
CA HIS A 424 -19.13 -45.45 18.86
C HIS A 424 -17.72 -45.55 18.28
N TYR A 425 -16.77 -44.80 18.84
CA TYR A 425 -15.37 -44.85 18.45
C TYR A 425 -14.75 -46.23 18.69
N VAL A 426 -15.02 -46.89 19.81
CA VAL A 426 -14.59 -48.28 20.07
C VAL A 426 -15.22 -49.26 19.07
N SER A 427 -16.50 -49.11 18.76
CA SER A 427 -17.16 -49.93 17.73
C SER A 427 -16.49 -49.76 16.37
N TRP A 428 -16.20 -48.52 15.98
CA TRP A 428 -15.48 -48.22 14.74
C TRP A 428 -14.07 -48.81 14.73
N MET A 429 -13.30 -48.68 15.82
CA MET A 429 -11.98 -49.29 15.93
C MET A 429 -12.04 -50.82 15.74
N ARG A 430 -13.04 -51.48 16.34
CA ARG A 430 -13.26 -52.93 16.16
C ARG A 430 -13.54 -53.28 14.71
N ASP A 431 -14.38 -52.51 14.03
CA ASP A 431 -14.70 -52.72 12.61
C ASP A 431 -13.46 -52.54 11.74
N VAL A 432 -12.69 -51.46 11.94
CA VAL A 432 -11.44 -51.20 11.21
C VAL A 432 -10.45 -52.34 11.41
N VAL A 433 -10.18 -52.73 12.66
CA VAL A 433 -9.23 -53.81 12.99
C VAL A 433 -9.70 -55.18 12.47
N ALA A 434 -11.00 -55.39 12.33
CA ALA A 434 -11.58 -56.62 11.76
C ALA A 434 -11.49 -56.69 10.22
N THR A 435 -11.28 -55.58 9.51
CA THR A 435 -11.10 -55.58 8.05
C THR A 435 -9.71 -56.06 7.62
N SER A 436 -9.62 -56.65 6.42
CA SER A 436 -8.38 -57.24 5.87
C SER A 436 -7.27 -56.24 5.56
N ALA A 437 -7.56 -54.93 5.47
CA ALA A 437 -6.55 -53.89 5.27
C ALA A 437 -5.58 -53.78 6.47
N VAL A 438 -6.06 -54.14 7.67
CA VAL A 438 -5.29 -54.09 8.92
C VAL A 438 -4.33 -55.27 9.04
N GLN A 439 -4.60 -56.43 8.41
CA GLN A 439 -3.72 -57.62 8.49
C GLN A 439 -2.31 -57.43 7.90
N ALA A 440 -2.07 -56.34 7.15
CA ALA A 440 -0.77 -56.02 6.54
C ALA A 440 0.06 -54.94 7.26
N ALA A 441 -0.48 -54.28 8.31
CA ALA A 441 0.30 -53.35 9.13
C ALA A 441 1.34 -54.15 9.95
N VAL A 442 2.58 -54.15 9.48
CA VAL A 442 3.73 -54.87 10.06
C VAL A 442 4.73 -53.83 10.60
N GLY A 443 5.15 -54.00 11.85
CA GLY A 443 6.15 -53.15 12.50
C GLY A 443 5.91 -53.00 13.99
N GLU A 444 6.88 -52.44 14.71
CA GLU A 444 6.73 -52.08 16.12
C GLU A 444 6.40 -50.58 16.26
N ILE A 445 5.52 -50.24 17.22
CA ILE A 445 5.11 -48.85 17.49
C ILE A 445 6.32 -47.91 17.63
N PRO A 446 7.38 -48.21 18.42
CA PRO A 446 8.52 -47.31 18.57
C PRO A 446 9.28 -47.03 17.26
N GLU A 447 9.36 -48.01 16.36
CA GLU A 447 10.03 -47.85 15.06
C GLU A 447 9.23 -46.95 14.12
N LEU A 448 7.91 -47.11 14.12
CA LEU A 448 6.99 -46.28 13.34
C LEU A 448 6.96 -44.84 13.87
N GLU A 449 6.87 -44.67 15.18
CA GLU A 449 7.00 -43.36 15.83
C GLU A 449 8.28 -42.64 15.42
N ALA A 450 9.42 -43.35 15.40
CA ALA A 450 10.70 -42.77 14.99
C ALA A 450 10.72 -42.36 13.51
N ARG A 451 9.98 -43.07 12.63
CA ARG A 451 9.88 -42.73 11.20
C ARG A 451 9.00 -41.53 10.93
N VAL A 452 7.91 -41.38 11.68
CA VAL A 452 6.98 -40.26 11.52
C VAL A 452 7.35 -39.05 12.40
N ALA A 453 8.34 -39.20 13.28
CA ALA A 453 8.83 -38.13 14.13
C ALA A 453 9.24 -36.89 13.30
N GLY A 454 8.74 -35.73 13.72
CA GLY A 454 9.03 -34.46 13.05
C GLY A 454 8.07 -34.09 11.92
N THR A 455 7.11 -34.96 11.55
CA THR A 455 5.98 -34.56 10.71
C THR A 455 4.78 -34.13 11.58
N PRO A 456 3.98 -33.14 11.15
CA PRO A 456 2.76 -32.76 11.87
C PRO A 456 1.80 -33.93 12.12
N GLU A 457 1.58 -34.75 11.09
CA GLU A 457 0.71 -35.93 11.13
C GLU A 457 1.24 -36.98 12.10
N GLY A 458 2.55 -37.24 12.05
CA GLY A 458 3.24 -38.18 12.92
C GLY A 458 3.18 -37.79 14.39
N ASN A 459 3.33 -36.50 14.67
CA ASN A 459 3.20 -35.96 16.03
C ASN A 459 1.77 -36.12 16.56
N LEU A 460 0.75 -35.81 15.75
CA LEU A 460 -0.65 -35.92 16.18
C LEU A 460 -1.05 -37.38 16.45
N VAL A 461 -0.78 -38.30 15.52
CA VAL A 461 -1.13 -39.72 15.69
C VAL A 461 -0.43 -40.33 16.91
N THR A 462 0.82 -39.92 17.17
CA THR A 462 1.60 -40.39 18.32
C THR A 462 1.04 -39.88 19.64
N VAL A 463 0.74 -38.58 19.72
CA VAL A 463 0.19 -37.97 20.94
C VAL A 463 -1.19 -38.55 21.28
N VAL A 464 -2.07 -38.70 20.28
CA VAL A 464 -3.38 -39.34 20.47
C VAL A 464 -3.22 -40.80 20.88
N GLY A 465 -2.39 -41.57 20.17
CA GLY A 465 -2.19 -42.99 20.44
C GLY A 465 -1.66 -43.29 21.84
N ARG A 466 -0.67 -42.52 22.31
CA ARG A 466 -0.10 -42.68 23.67
C ARG A 466 -1.09 -42.36 24.79
N ASN A 467 -2.04 -41.46 24.54
CA ASN A 467 -3.02 -41.00 25.53
C ASN A 467 -4.40 -41.64 25.37
N LEU A 468 -4.58 -42.52 24.38
CA LEU A 468 -5.86 -43.11 24.01
C LEU A 468 -6.60 -43.76 25.20
N PRO A 469 -5.96 -44.59 26.05
CA PRO A 469 -6.66 -45.18 27.20
C PRO A 469 -7.10 -44.12 28.21
N GLY A 470 -6.27 -43.11 28.46
CA GLY A 470 -6.57 -42.03 29.40
C GLY A 470 -7.78 -41.21 28.95
N MET A 471 -7.85 -40.88 27.66
CA MET A 471 -8.97 -40.12 27.09
C MET A 471 -10.28 -40.90 27.15
N LEU A 472 -10.27 -42.18 26.74
CA LEU A 472 -11.50 -42.98 26.68
C LEU A 472 -12.04 -43.37 28.07
N LEU A 473 -11.16 -43.56 29.05
CA LEU A 473 -11.50 -43.86 30.44
C LEU A 473 -11.79 -42.60 31.28
N GLY A 474 -11.69 -41.40 30.71
CA GLY A 474 -11.99 -40.13 31.39
C GLY A 474 -10.90 -39.67 32.38
N LEU A 475 -9.66 -40.14 32.23
CA LEU A 475 -8.50 -39.72 33.02
C LEU A 475 -7.85 -38.44 32.48
N THR A 476 -8.00 -38.16 31.18
CA THR A 476 -7.51 -36.96 30.50
C THR A 476 -8.58 -36.37 29.60
N GLU A 477 -8.59 -35.04 29.44
CA GLU A 477 -9.54 -34.33 28.57
C GLU A 477 -9.07 -34.40 27.10
N PRO A 478 -9.86 -34.97 26.17
CA PRO A 478 -9.42 -35.15 24.77
C PRO A 478 -9.07 -33.85 24.04
N LEU A 479 -9.79 -32.76 24.32
CA LEU A 479 -9.50 -31.46 23.69
C LEU A 479 -8.10 -30.95 24.03
N ASP A 480 -7.67 -31.10 25.29
CA ASP A 480 -6.35 -30.67 25.75
C ASP A 480 -5.22 -31.48 25.10
N ILE A 481 -5.48 -32.73 24.71
CA ILE A 481 -4.49 -33.58 24.05
C ILE A 481 -4.42 -33.31 22.54
N VAL A 482 -5.57 -33.24 21.86
CA VAL A 482 -5.65 -33.06 20.40
C VAL A 482 -5.21 -31.65 19.99
N PHE A 483 -5.59 -30.64 20.77
CA PHE A 483 -5.26 -29.24 20.50
C PHE A 483 -4.13 -28.69 21.38
N GLY A 484 -3.68 -29.44 22.38
CA GLY A 484 -2.47 -29.14 23.16
C GLY A 484 -1.22 -29.12 22.29
N ASP A 485 -0.25 -28.28 22.67
CA ASP A 485 0.98 -28.03 21.90
C ASP A 485 0.75 -27.73 20.41
N ARG A 486 -0.47 -27.27 20.05
CA ARG A 486 -0.91 -26.99 18.68
C ARG A 486 -0.83 -28.21 17.75
N ALA A 487 -0.99 -29.44 18.26
CA ALA A 487 -0.82 -30.66 17.47
C ALA A 487 -1.74 -30.73 16.24
N ALA A 488 -3.06 -30.57 16.41
CA ALA A 488 -4.00 -30.53 15.29
C ALA A 488 -3.84 -29.27 14.40
N GLU A 489 -3.56 -28.10 15.00
CA GLU A 489 -3.33 -26.86 14.24
C GLU A 489 -2.13 -27.00 13.29
N ASN A 490 -1.05 -27.65 13.74
CA ASN A 490 0.13 -27.90 12.93
C ASN A 490 -0.17 -28.82 11.74
N VAL A 491 -1.08 -29.78 11.88
CA VAL A 491 -1.55 -30.59 10.75
C VAL A 491 -2.25 -29.69 9.74
N TYR A 492 -3.22 -28.87 10.15
CA TYR A 492 -3.95 -28.00 9.23
C TYR A 492 -3.05 -26.99 8.52
N ARG A 493 -1.99 -26.51 9.19
CA ARG A 493 -1.14 -25.44 8.67
C ARG A 493 0.09 -25.92 7.91
N TYR A 494 0.70 -27.02 8.36
CA TYR A 494 2.04 -27.42 7.93
C TYR A 494 2.10 -28.80 7.28
N SER A 495 1.05 -29.64 7.40
CA SER A 495 1.02 -30.91 6.65
C SER A 495 1.11 -30.64 5.15
N GLU A 496 1.80 -31.53 4.44
CA GLU A 496 1.94 -31.42 2.98
C GLU A 496 0.56 -31.48 2.30
N GLY A 497 -0.32 -32.37 2.75
CA GLY A 497 -1.68 -32.49 2.19
C GLY A 497 -2.50 -31.21 2.37
N SER A 498 -2.51 -30.64 3.57
CA SER A 498 -3.27 -29.42 3.85
C SER A 498 -2.71 -28.20 3.11
N ARG A 499 -1.37 -28.03 3.05
CA ARG A 499 -0.75 -26.93 2.30
C ARG A 499 -1.10 -26.98 0.82
N ARG A 500 -1.07 -28.18 0.21
CA ARG A 500 -1.45 -28.37 -1.20
C ARG A 500 -2.92 -28.02 -1.46
N CYS A 501 -3.84 -28.53 -0.64
CA CYS A 501 -5.26 -28.21 -0.77
C CYS A 501 -5.55 -26.72 -0.53
N ALA A 502 -4.92 -26.11 0.47
CA ALA A 502 -5.04 -24.68 0.75
C ALA A 502 -4.50 -23.83 -0.41
N ALA A 503 -3.37 -24.20 -1.01
CA ALA A 503 -2.80 -23.51 -2.16
C ALA A 503 -3.70 -23.63 -3.41
N GLN A 504 -4.27 -24.80 -3.66
CA GLN A 504 -5.27 -25.02 -4.73
C GLN A 504 -6.53 -24.16 -4.50
N LEU A 505 -7.03 -24.13 -3.27
CA LEU A 505 -8.16 -23.28 -2.86
C LEU A 505 -7.86 -21.80 -3.12
N CYS A 506 -6.69 -21.32 -2.69
CA CYS A 506 -6.25 -19.94 -2.89
C CYS A 506 -6.05 -19.61 -4.37
N SER A 507 -5.53 -20.53 -5.18
CA SER A 507 -5.37 -20.36 -6.63
C SER A 507 -6.71 -20.17 -7.34
N TYR A 508 -7.72 -20.98 -7.00
CA TYR A 508 -9.08 -20.81 -7.52
C TYR A 508 -9.73 -19.50 -7.01
N LEU A 509 -9.56 -19.19 -5.73
CA LEU A 509 -10.07 -17.98 -5.10
C LEU A 509 -9.48 -16.71 -5.73
N ASP A 510 -8.19 -16.72 -6.07
CA ASP A 510 -7.51 -15.63 -6.74
C ASP A 510 -8.17 -15.28 -8.09
N ALA A 511 -8.53 -16.30 -8.87
CA ALA A 511 -9.26 -16.12 -10.12
C ALA A 511 -10.70 -15.64 -9.91
N LEU A 512 -11.39 -16.13 -8.87
CA LEU A 512 -12.72 -15.61 -8.49
C LEU A 512 -12.66 -14.13 -8.09
N ALA A 513 -11.66 -13.74 -7.31
CA ALA A 513 -11.45 -12.36 -6.87
C ALA A 513 -11.01 -11.45 -8.02
N HIS A 514 -10.27 -11.98 -9.00
CA HIS A 514 -9.97 -11.27 -10.23
C HIS A 514 -11.23 -10.99 -11.04
N LYS A 515 -12.16 -11.95 -11.11
CA LYS A 515 -13.47 -11.76 -11.76
C LYS A 515 -14.35 -10.77 -11.01
N ASN A 516 -14.54 -10.98 -9.71
CA ASN A 516 -15.35 -10.15 -8.82
C ASN A 516 -14.51 -9.64 -7.64
N PRO A 517 -13.86 -8.47 -7.75
CA PRO A 517 -13.05 -7.91 -6.66
C PRO A 517 -13.87 -7.33 -5.51
N LYS A 518 -15.21 -7.42 -5.56
CA LYS A 518 -16.13 -6.89 -4.55
C LYS A 518 -16.97 -7.99 -3.90
N MET A 519 -16.52 -9.25 -3.96
CA MET A 519 -17.26 -10.38 -3.39
C MET A 519 -17.60 -10.16 -1.91
N LYS A 520 -18.82 -10.52 -1.55
CA LYS A 520 -19.20 -10.76 -0.15
C LYS A 520 -18.95 -12.23 0.18
N ILE A 521 -18.09 -12.47 1.15
CA ILE A 521 -17.58 -13.80 1.52
C ILE A 521 -18.10 -14.14 2.92
N LEU A 522 -18.53 -15.38 3.13
CA LEU A 522 -18.78 -15.95 4.45
C LEU A 522 -17.93 -17.19 4.62
N GLU A 523 -17.20 -17.27 5.74
CA GLU A 523 -16.46 -18.48 6.12
C GLU A 523 -17.20 -19.17 7.26
N VAL A 524 -17.55 -20.44 7.06
CA VAL A 524 -18.17 -21.30 8.06
C VAL A 524 -17.08 -21.98 8.86
N GLY A 525 -17.14 -21.89 10.19
CA GLY A 525 -16.20 -22.59 11.08
C GLY A 525 -14.77 -22.10 10.97
N SER A 526 -14.56 -20.79 10.95
CA SER A 526 -13.25 -20.17 10.80
C SER A 526 -12.25 -20.57 11.90
N GLY A 527 -12.73 -21.01 13.08
CA GLY A 527 -11.88 -21.51 14.17
C GLY A 527 -10.82 -20.50 14.59
N THR A 528 -9.55 -20.93 14.64
CA THR A 528 -8.39 -20.08 14.95
C THR A 528 -7.94 -19.19 13.79
N GLY A 529 -8.59 -19.24 12.62
CA GLY A 529 -8.22 -18.49 11.43
C GLY A 529 -7.16 -19.15 10.55
N GLY A 530 -6.94 -20.47 10.69
CA GLY A 530 -5.94 -21.21 9.93
C GLY A 530 -6.10 -21.16 8.41
N THR A 531 -7.35 -21.17 7.93
CA THR A 531 -7.68 -20.97 6.51
C THR A 531 -7.88 -19.49 6.17
N THR A 532 -8.41 -18.71 7.11
CA THR A 532 -8.63 -17.26 6.96
C THR A 532 -7.35 -16.51 6.59
N GLY A 533 -6.21 -16.83 7.22
CA GLY A 533 -4.92 -16.17 6.94
C GLY A 533 -4.50 -16.25 5.46
N PRO A 534 -4.24 -17.44 4.90
CA PRO A 534 -3.90 -17.61 3.48
C PRO A 534 -4.94 -17.04 2.50
N VAL A 535 -6.22 -17.11 2.87
CA VAL A 535 -7.33 -16.51 2.10
C VAL A 535 -7.19 -14.99 2.06
N LEU A 536 -6.95 -14.33 3.20
CA LEU A 536 -6.76 -12.89 3.26
C LEU A 536 -5.45 -12.45 2.61
N ASP A 537 -4.37 -13.23 2.72
CA ASP A 537 -3.14 -12.99 1.97
C ASP A 537 -3.40 -12.98 0.46
N THR A 538 -4.18 -13.93 -0.03
CA THR A 538 -4.57 -13.99 -1.45
C THR A 538 -5.43 -12.80 -1.86
N LEU A 539 -6.36 -12.37 -1.01
CA LEU A 539 -7.35 -11.36 -1.36
C LEU A 539 -6.91 -9.91 -1.07
N ALA A 540 -6.04 -9.69 -0.09
CA ALA A 540 -5.67 -8.37 0.43
C ALA A 540 -4.18 -8.04 0.29
N ASN A 541 -3.29 -9.04 0.30
CA ASN A 541 -1.85 -8.84 0.08
C ASN A 541 -1.49 -8.90 -1.41
N VAL A 542 -2.32 -8.29 -2.25
CA VAL A 542 -1.94 -8.02 -3.64
C VAL A 542 -0.86 -6.95 -3.63
N SER A 543 0.15 -7.11 -4.47
CA SER A 543 1.33 -6.23 -4.54
C SER A 543 1.05 -4.72 -4.75
N ASP A 544 -0.21 -4.35 -4.97
CA ASP A 544 -0.72 -2.99 -5.14
C ASP A 544 -1.51 -2.44 -3.93
N GLY A 545 -1.52 -3.18 -2.81
CA GLY A 545 -2.23 -2.84 -1.58
C GLY A 545 -3.76 -2.85 -1.72
N THR A 546 -4.29 -3.43 -2.80
CA THR A 546 -5.74 -3.45 -3.04
C THR A 546 -6.40 -4.70 -2.52
N ARG A 547 -7.43 -4.47 -1.71
CA ARG A 547 -8.36 -5.51 -1.26
C ARG A 547 -9.28 -5.93 -2.39
N ARG A 548 -9.37 -7.23 -2.68
CA ARG A 548 -10.22 -7.82 -3.73
C ARG A 548 -11.43 -8.57 -3.16
N PHE A 549 -11.99 -8.05 -2.08
CA PHE A 549 -13.29 -8.44 -1.54
C PHE A 549 -14.01 -7.20 -0.98
N GLY A 550 -15.34 -7.25 -0.98
CA GLY A 550 -16.18 -6.16 -0.45
C GLY A 550 -16.45 -6.30 1.04
N HIS A 551 -16.69 -7.52 1.51
CA HIS A 551 -16.96 -7.82 2.93
C HIS A 551 -16.68 -9.30 3.23
N TYR A 552 -16.20 -9.60 4.44
CA TYR A 552 -15.89 -10.95 4.89
C TYR A 552 -16.53 -11.22 6.26
N ASP A 553 -17.44 -12.19 6.34
CA ASP A 553 -18.02 -12.66 7.59
C ASP A 553 -17.21 -13.86 8.11
N PHE A 554 -16.41 -13.63 9.15
CA PHE A 554 -15.70 -14.64 9.93
C PHE A 554 -16.69 -15.25 10.93
N THR A 555 -16.96 -16.55 10.83
CA THR A 555 -18.00 -17.17 11.65
C THR A 555 -17.58 -18.48 12.31
N ASP A 556 -18.03 -18.67 13.55
CA ASP A 556 -17.79 -19.90 14.31
C ASP A 556 -18.99 -20.19 15.24
N VAL A 557 -19.17 -21.43 15.67
CA VAL A 557 -20.22 -21.80 16.63
C VAL A 557 -19.95 -21.24 18.03
N SER A 558 -18.68 -20.93 18.35
CA SER A 558 -18.24 -20.37 19.62
C SER A 558 -17.51 -19.03 19.42
N PRO A 559 -17.75 -18.02 20.27
CA PRO A 559 -17.02 -16.75 20.21
C PRO A 559 -15.56 -16.85 20.71
N SER A 560 -15.13 -18.01 21.23
CA SER A 560 -13.83 -18.20 21.90
C SER A 560 -12.61 -17.79 21.08
N PHE A 561 -12.71 -17.78 19.75
CA PHE A 561 -11.60 -17.44 18.85
C PHE A 561 -11.63 -16.00 18.31
N PHE A 562 -12.70 -15.24 18.56
CA PHE A 562 -12.89 -13.94 17.91
C PHE A 562 -11.89 -12.89 18.36
N GLU A 563 -11.50 -12.85 19.64
CA GLU A 563 -10.50 -11.90 20.13
C GLU A 563 -9.13 -12.14 19.48
N HIS A 564 -8.71 -13.41 19.38
CA HIS A 564 -7.46 -13.76 18.72
C HIS A 564 -7.51 -13.43 17.22
N ALA A 565 -8.61 -13.75 16.55
CA ALA A 565 -8.80 -13.45 15.14
C ALA A 565 -8.82 -11.94 14.86
N ARG A 566 -9.46 -11.13 15.72
CA ARG A 566 -9.44 -9.66 15.62
C ARG A 566 -8.03 -9.10 15.68
N GLU A 567 -7.21 -9.57 16.61
CA GLU A 567 -5.81 -9.13 16.68
C GLU A 567 -5.01 -9.60 15.46
N ALA A 568 -5.19 -10.86 15.03
CA ALA A 568 -4.48 -11.45 13.90
C ALA A 568 -4.82 -10.76 12.56
N PHE A 569 -6.06 -10.29 12.39
CA PHE A 569 -6.56 -9.72 11.14
C PHE A 569 -6.98 -8.24 11.27
N LYS A 570 -6.39 -7.51 12.22
CA LYS A 570 -6.72 -6.09 12.51
C LYS A 570 -6.58 -5.17 11.29
N ASP A 571 -5.65 -5.46 10.38
CA ASP A 571 -5.44 -4.69 9.15
C ASP A 571 -6.61 -4.82 8.14
N HIS A 572 -7.59 -5.67 8.44
CA HIS A 572 -8.76 -5.93 7.62
C HIS A 572 -10.09 -5.65 8.34
N GLU A 573 -10.04 -5.16 9.59
CA GLU A 573 -11.21 -5.02 10.47
C GLU A 573 -12.35 -4.18 9.84
N GLU A 574 -12.04 -3.14 9.06
CA GLU A 574 -13.04 -2.28 8.42
C GLU A 574 -14.01 -3.00 7.47
N ASN A 575 -13.62 -4.16 6.92
CA ASN A 575 -14.42 -4.96 5.99
C ASN A 575 -14.64 -6.39 6.49
N MET A 576 -14.42 -6.64 7.78
CA MET A 576 -14.62 -7.94 8.41
C MET A 576 -15.63 -7.86 9.55
N SER A 577 -16.47 -8.88 9.66
CA SER A 577 -17.41 -9.07 10.76
C SER A 577 -17.16 -10.40 11.44
N TYR A 578 -17.23 -10.43 12.77
CA TYR A 578 -17.07 -11.64 13.58
C TYR A 578 -18.42 -12.02 14.16
N ARG A 579 -18.98 -13.17 13.77
CA ARG A 579 -20.36 -13.54 14.12
C ARG A 579 -20.47 -15.01 14.52
N ILE A 580 -21.28 -15.28 15.54
CA ILE A 580 -21.62 -16.65 15.90
C ILE A 580 -22.52 -17.22 14.80
N PHE A 581 -22.19 -18.42 14.30
CA PHE A 581 -22.98 -19.10 13.28
C PHE A 581 -22.91 -20.61 13.43
N ASN A 582 -24.07 -21.25 13.50
CA ASN A 582 -24.20 -22.69 13.45
C ASN A 582 -24.93 -23.10 12.16
N ILE A 583 -24.19 -23.70 11.23
CA ILE A 583 -24.70 -24.08 9.90
C ILE A 583 -25.78 -25.18 9.95
N ASP A 584 -25.86 -25.94 11.04
CA ASP A 584 -26.85 -26.99 11.23
C ASP A 584 -28.28 -26.41 11.41
N ASN A 585 -28.37 -25.13 11.79
CA ASN A 585 -29.61 -24.36 11.98
C ASN A 585 -29.91 -23.43 10.80
N ASP A 586 -31.14 -22.93 10.71
CA ASP A 586 -31.56 -21.97 9.67
C ASP A 586 -30.70 -20.68 9.74
N PRO A 587 -30.01 -20.27 8.66
CA PRO A 587 -29.17 -19.07 8.70
C PRO A 587 -29.95 -17.77 8.86
N VAL A 588 -31.18 -17.70 8.34
CA VAL A 588 -32.02 -16.50 8.40
C VAL A 588 -32.52 -16.26 9.81
N GLU A 589 -32.89 -17.32 10.53
CA GLU A 589 -33.25 -17.23 11.95
C GLU A 589 -32.07 -16.80 12.84
N GLN A 590 -30.84 -17.03 12.38
CA GLN A 590 -29.60 -16.57 13.03
C GLN A 590 -29.18 -15.14 12.62
N GLY A 591 -30.01 -14.44 11.84
CA GLY A 591 -29.79 -13.05 11.44
C GLY A 591 -28.89 -12.89 10.20
N PHE A 592 -28.69 -13.93 9.40
CA PHE A 592 -28.03 -13.82 8.10
C PHE A 592 -29.05 -13.53 6.99
N GLU A 593 -28.66 -12.70 6.03
CA GLU A 593 -29.52 -12.39 4.89
C GLU A 593 -29.42 -13.50 3.82
N ALA A 594 -30.56 -13.97 3.34
CA ALA A 594 -30.61 -14.99 2.30
C ALA A 594 -30.16 -14.44 0.94
N GLY A 595 -29.39 -15.23 0.19
CA GLY A 595 -28.96 -14.89 -1.16
C GLY A 595 -28.10 -13.64 -1.26
N CYS A 596 -27.33 -13.29 -0.22
CA CYS A 596 -26.51 -12.07 -0.21
C CYS A 596 -25.01 -12.34 -0.45
N TYR A 597 -24.54 -13.58 -0.31
CA TYR A 597 -23.13 -13.94 -0.46
C TYR A 597 -22.79 -14.35 -1.90
N ASP A 598 -21.61 -13.93 -2.36
CA ASP A 598 -21.04 -14.36 -3.64
C ASP A 598 -20.23 -15.66 -3.47
N LEU A 599 -19.65 -15.85 -2.28
CA LEU A 599 -18.80 -16.98 -1.93
C LEU A 599 -19.08 -17.44 -0.49
N VAL A 600 -19.22 -18.75 -0.29
CA VAL A 600 -19.14 -19.40 1.02
C VAL A 600 -17.91 -20.30 1.03
N LEU A 601 -17.06 -20.12 2.05
CA LEU A 601 -15.89 -20.92 2.34
C LEU A 601 -16.18 -21.84 3.53
N ALA A 602 -15.68 -23.07 3.49
CA ALA A 602 -15.71 -23.98 4.63
C ALA A 602 -14.47 -24.89 4.60
N ALA A 603 -13.75 -24.98 5.72
CA ALA A 603 -12.57 -25.84 5.84
C ALA A 603 -12.72 -26.79 7.03
N ASN A 604 -12.78 -28.10 6.77
CA ASN A 604 -12.86 -29.18 7.75
C ASN A 604 -13.95 -28.97 8.83
N VAL A 605 -15.12 -28.47 8.43
CA VAL A 605 -16.22 -28.14 9.35
C VAL A 605 -17.55 -28.80 8.97
N LEU A 606 -17.83 -28.99 7.68
CA LEU A 606 -19.16 -29.40 7.24
C LEU A 606 -19.43 -30.87 7.54
N HIS A 607 -18.38 -31.70 7.60
CA HIS A 607 -18.51 -33.10 8.02
C HIS A 607 -19.08 -33.22 9.45
N ALA A 608 -18.77 -32.29 10.35
CA ALA A 608 -19.20 -32.28 11.76
C ALA A 608 -20.64 -31.74 11.95
N THR A 609 -21.55 -32.11 11.06
CA THR A 609 -22.98 -31.73 11.11
C THR A 609 -23.87 -32.96 11.14
N LYS A 610 -25.11 -32.80 11.63
CA LYS A 610 -26.05 -33.95 11.77
C LYS A 610 -26.54 -34.47 10.43
N ASP A 611 -26.92 -33.57 9.53
CA ASP A 611 -27.46 -33.89 8.22
C ASP A 611 -26.82 -33.02 7.14
N MET A 612 -26.09 -33.66 6.24
CA MET A 612 -25.33 -32.99 5.19
C MET A 612 -26.26 -32.33 4.15
N ALA A 613 -27.42 -32.91 3.88
CA ALA A 613 -28.38 -32.33 2.94
C ALA A 613 -29.00 -31.05 3.50
N ARG A 614 -29.35 -31.03 4.79
CA ARG A 614 -29.80 -29.83 5.50
C ARG A 614 -28.70 -28.77 5.54
N THR A 615 -27.48 -29.16 5.91
CA THR A 615 -26.30 -28.28 5.95
C THR A 615 -26.08 -27.61 4.60
N LEU A 616 -26.02 -28.38 3.51
CA LEU A 616 -25.84 -27.83 2.16
C LEU A 616 -27.05 -27.01 1.68
N THR A 617 -28.27 -27.35 2.12
CA THR A 617 -29.46 -26.50 1.86
C THR A 617 -29.34 -25.14 2.55
N ASN A 618 -28.81 -25.10 3.77
CA ASN A 618 -28.55 -23.86 4.49
C ASN A 618 -27.45 -23.03 3.80
N VAL A 619 -26.35 -23.67 3.37
CA VAL A 619 -25.32 -23.01 2.55
C VAL A 619 -25.92 -22.45 1.25
N ARG A 620 -26.76 -23.23 0.56
CA ARG A 620 -27.44 -22.78 -0.66
C ARG A 620 -28.26 -21.53 -0.42
N ARG A 621 -28.97 -21.43 0.71
CA ARG A 621 -29.82 -20.27 1.04
C ARG A 621 -29.04 -18.98 1.25
N LEU A 622 -27.77 -19.05 1.66
CA LEU A 622 -26.90 -17.88 1.83
C LEU A 622 -26.37 -17.32 0.50
N LEU A 623 -26.16 -18.20 -0.49
CA LEU A 623 -25.56 -17.85 -1.77
C LEU A 623 -26.56 -17.25 -2.77
N LYS A 624 -26.11 -16.19 -3.47
CA LYS A 624 -26.76 -15.68 -4.69
C LYS A 624 -26.84 -16.79 -5.76
N PRO A 625 -27.81 -16.76 -6.68
CA PRO A 625 -27.72 -17.53 -7.91
C PRO A 625 -26.39 -17.26 -8.64
N GLY A 626 -25.65 -18.31 -8.99
CA GLY A 626 -24.30 -18.24 -9.57
C GLY A 626 -23.15 -18.10 -8.56
N GLY A 627 -23.47 -17.85 -7.28
CA GLY A 627 -22.52 -17.83 -6.17
C GLY A 627 -21.80 -19.16 -5.98
N LYS A 628 -20.62 -19.13 -5.38
CA LYS A 628 -19.71 -20.28 -5.28
C LYS A 628 -19.64 -20.82 -3.85
N LEU A 629 -19.56 -22.14 -3.76
CA LEU A 629 -19.19 -22.85 -2.55
C LEU A 629 -17.80 -23.47 -2.78
N LEU A 630 -16.85 -23.12 -1.91
CA LEU A 630 -15.51 -23.68 -1.87
C LEU A 630 -15.34 -24.42 -0.53
N VAL A 631 -15.05 -25.72 -0.60
CA VAL A 631 -14.94 -26.58 0.58
C VAL A 631 -13.59 -27.27 0.58
N LEU A 632 -12.80 -27.12 1.65
CA LEU A 632 -11.65 -27.99 1.92
C LEU A 632 -12.09 -29.01 2.95
N GLU A 633 -12.10 -30.31 2.61
CA GLU A 633 -12.61 -31.35 3.51
C GLU A 633 -11.83 -32.65 3.44
N LEU A 634 -11.97 -33.45 4.50
CA LEU A 634 -11.59 -34.86 4.51
C LEU A 634 -12.63 -35.66 3.71
N THR A 635 -12.22 -36.14 2.53
CA THR A 635 -13.14 -36.78 1.57
C THR A 635 -12.86 -38.25 1.36
N ASN A 636 -11.83 -38.82 1.98
CA ASN A 636 -11.55 -40.25 1.90
C ASN A 636 -11.91 -40.96 3.21
N PRO A 637 -13.06 -41.65 3.30
CA PRO A 637 -13.45 -42.38 4.51
C PRO A 637 -12.63 -43.66 4.75
N ASP A 638 -11.85 -44.12 3.77
CA ASP A 638 -11.07 -45.37 3.88
C ASP A 638 -9.71 -45.16 4.56
N VAL A 639 -9.26 -43.90 4.72
CA VAL A 639 -8.04 -43.56 5.47
C VAL A 639 -8.39 -43.27 6.92
N SER A 640 -7.89 -44.09 7.84
CA SER A 640 -8.25 -44.08 9.26
C SER A 640 -7.64 -42.91 10.02
N PHE A 641 -6.52 -42.32 9.59
CA PHE A 641 -5.80 -41.28 10.32
C PHE A 641 -6.69 -40.17 10.91
N GLY A 642 -7.58 -39.58 10.10
CA GLY A 642 -8.47 -38.51 10.56
C GLY A 642 -9.46 -39.02 11.61
N ALA A 643 -10.11 -40.15 11.33
CA ALA A 643 -11.07 -40.77 12.25
C ALA A 643 -10.41 -41.27 13.54
N PHE A 644 -9.16 -41.71 13.48
CA PHE A 644 -8.37 -42.08 14.64
C PHE A 644 -8.06 -40.84 15.51
N CYS A 645 -7.54 -39.77 14.91
CA CYS A 645 -7.12 -38.59 15.67
C CYS A 645 -8.31 -37.81 16.27
N PHE A 646 -9.41 -37.67 15.53
CA PHE A 646 -10.54 -36.83 15.93
C PHE A 646 -11.75 -37.62 16.45
N GLY A 647 -11.78 -38.94 16.27
CA GLY A 647 -12.86 -39.81 16.76
C GLY A 647 -13.00 -39.86 18.29
N VAL A 648 -12.00 -39.39 19.03
CA VAL A 648 -12.13 -39.16 20.49
C VAL A 648 -13.09 -38.03 20.83
N LEU A 649 -13.40 -37.13 19.88
CA LEU A 649 -14.24 -35.95 20.11
C LEU A 649 -15.72 -36.25 19.84
N PRO A 650 -16.65 -35.69 20.64
CA PRO A 650 -18.08 -35.91 20.44
C PRO A 650 -18.59 -35.36 19.10
N GLY A 651 -17.99 -34.27 18.60
CA GLY A 651 -18.36 -33.64 17.33
C GLY A 651 -18.19 -34.54 16.10
N TRP A 652 -17.26 -35.51 16.17
CA TRP A 652 -16.99 -36.45 15.07
C TRP A 652 -18.16 -37.42 14.83
N TRP A 653 -19.01 -37.66 15.84
CA TRP A 653 -20.08 -38.67 15.80
C TRP A 653 -21.49 -38.08 15.69
N LEU A 654 -21.61 -36.82 15.24
CA LEU A 654 -22.90 -36.12 15.16
C LEU A 654 -23.81 -36.59 14.02
N SER A 655 -23.29 -37.31 13.02
CA SER A 655 -24.03 -37.66 11.80
C SER A 655 -25.25 -38.57 12.08
N GLU A 656 -26.43 -38.15 11.60
CA GLU A 656 -27.71 -38.87 11.71
C GLU A 656 -28.29 -39.26 10.33
N ASP A 657 -27.61 -38.90 9.24
CA ASP A 657 -28.07 -38.97 7.84
C ASP A 657 -27.63 -40.23 7.07
N GLY A 658 -27.13 -41.25 7.78
CA GLY A 658 -26.80 -42.55 7.19
C GLY A 658 -25.37 -42.68 6.65
N ARG A 659 -24.49 -41.69 6.87
CA ARG A 659 -23.03 -41.88 6.75
C ARG A 659 -22.59 -43.02 7.68
N LYS A 660 -21.76 -43.93 7.15
CA LYS A 660 -21.32 -45.16 7.85
C LYS A 660 -19.86 -45.03 8.25
N GLY A 661 -19.53 -45.48 9.47
CA GLY A 661 -18.15 -45.52 9.95
C GLY A 661 -17.54 -44.17 10.34
N GLY A 662 -18.33 -43.08 10.35
CA GLY A 662 -17.87 -41.75 10.75
C GLY A 662 -18.61 -40.62 10.03
N PRO A 663 -18.15 -39.36 10.20
CA PRO A 663 -18.77 -38.17 9.61
C PRO A 663 -18.34 -37.92 8.17
N LEU A 664 -17.35 -38.64 7.67
CA LEU A 664 -16.76 -38.37 6.36
C LEU A 664 -17.66 -38.86 5.23
N MET A 665 -17.55 -38.22 4.08
CA MET A 665 -18.32 -38.55 2.89
C MET A 665 -17.42 -38.53 1.65
N PRO A 666 -17.47 -39.56 0.79
CA PRO A 666 -16.68 -39.59 -0.44
C PRO A 666 -17.11 -38.50 -1.43
N VAL A 667 -16.22 -38.12 -2.34
CA VAL A 667 -16.46 -37.08 -3.36
C VAL A 667 -17.75 -37.31 -4.16
N ASP A 668 -18.09 -38.55 -4.51
CA ASP A 668 -19.34 -38.86 -5.21
C ASP A 668 -20.60 -38.65 -4.34
N GLY A 669 -20.47 -38.87 -3.03
CA GLY A 669 -21.50 -38.53 -2.05
C GLY A 669 -21.73 -37.01 -1.96
N TRP A 670 -20.64 -36.22 -1.96
CA TRP A 670 -20.72 -34.76 -2.06
C TRP A 670 -21.41 -34.32 -3.35
N ARG A 671 -20.98 -34.85 -4.51
CA ARG A 671 -21.56 -34.52 -5.83
C ARG A 671 -23.07 -34.73 -5.85
N SER A 672 -23.53 -35.93 -5.51
CA SER A 672 -24.94 -36.28 -5.54
C SER A 672 -25.79 -35.46 -4.56
N THR A 673 -25.25 -35.14 -3.37
CA THR A 673 -25.96 -34.32 -2.39
C THR A 673 -26.06 -32.87 -2.84
N LEU A 674 -24.98 -32.29 -3.37
CA LEU A 674 -24.96 -30.93 -3.92
C LEU A 674 -25.97 -30.76 -5.07
N GLU A 675 -26.01 -31.70 -6.02
CA GLU A 675 -26.98 -31.69 -7.13
C GLU A 675 -28.42 -31.71 -6.60
N ARG A 676 -28.71 -32.56 -5.60
CA ARG A 676 -30.04 -32.70 -5.02
C ARG A 676 -30.55 -31.44 -4.34
N VAL A 677 -29.66 -30.64 -3.73
CA VAL A 677 -30.02 -29.44 -2.95
C VAL A 677 -29.90 -28.13 -3.73
N GLY A 678 -29.75 -28.20 -5.06
CA GLY A 678 -29.81 -27.03 -5.94
C GLY A 678 -28.47 -26.37 -6.26
N PHE A 679 -27.38 -27.14 -6.20
CA PHE A 679 -26.10 -26.77 -6.80
C PHE A 679 -25.86 -27.50 -8.13
N SER A 680 -24.81 -27.10 -8.86
CA SER A 680 -24.36 -27.73 -10.11
C SER A 680 -23.72 -29.12 -9.94
N GLY A 681 -23.57 -29.60 -8.70
CA GLY A 681 -22.74 -30.76 -8.37
C GLY A 681 -21.32 -30.32 -8.03
N LEU A 682 -20.31 -30.91 -8.68
CA LEU A 682 -18.91 -30.51 -8.50
C LEU A 682 -18.36 -29.97 -9.82
N ASP A 683 -18.08 -28.66 -9.83
CA ASP A 683 -17.50 -27.94 -10.96
C ASP A 683 -15.99 -28.23 -11.07
N ALA A 684 -15.32 -28.39 -9.94
CA ALA A 684 -13.91 -28.79 -9.84
C ALA A 684 -13.64 -29.56 -8.54
N VAL A 685 -12.65 -30.45 -8.58
CA VAL A 685 -12.13 -31.20 -7.43
C VAL A 685 -10.61 -31.20 -7.50
N PHE A 686 -9.97 -30.80 -6.42
CA PHE A 686 -8.52 -30.79 -6.29
C PHE A 686 -8.10 -31.68 -5.12
N TYR A 687 -7.30 -32.69 -5.40
CA TYR A 687 -6.82 -33.65 -4.42
C TYR A 687 -5.46 -33.21 -3.86
N ASP A 688 -5.19 -33.53 -2.60
CA ASP A 688 -3.85 -33.43 -2.00
C ASP A 688 -2.84 -34.30 -2.78
N PHE A 689 -3.10 -35.61 -2.87
CA PHE A 689 -2.24 -36.61 -3.49
C PHE A 689 -2.96 -37.34 -4.63
N PRO A 690 -3.16 -36.70 -5.79
CA PRO A 690 -3.94 -37.28 -6.88
C PRO A 690 -3.40 -38.66 -7.31
N ASN A 691 -4.31 -39.63 -7.47
CA ASN A 691 -4.03 -41.03 -7.80
C ASN A 691 -3.33 -41.86 -6.69
N SER A 692 -3.31 -41.37 -5.44
CA SER A 692 -2.85 -42.13 -4.28
C SER A 692 -4.03 -42.72 -3.49
N GLU A 693 -3.87 -43.93 -2.96
CA GLU A 693 -4.82 -44.50 -1.99
C GLU A 693 -4.82 -43.73 -0.65
N TYR A 694 -3.73 -43.02 -0.35
CA TYR A 694 -3.58 -42.15 0.83
C TYR A 694 -3.99 -40.70 0.56
N THR A 695 -4.82 -40.45 -0.47
CA THR A 695 -5.50 -39.17 -0.64
C THR A 695 -6.38 -38.94 0.59
N THR A 696 -6.22 -37.85 1.33
CA THR A 696 -6.98 -37.61 2.57
C THR A 696 -7.99 -36.50 2.41
N SER A 697 -7.55 -35.37 1.87
CA SER A 697 -8.32 -34.15 1.73
C SER A 697 -8.54 -33.78 0.27
N SER A 698 -9.64 -33.05 0.03
CA SER A 698 -9.93 -32.45 -1.27
C SER A 698 -10.50 -31.05 -1.11
N THR A 699 -10.15 -30.19 -2.07
CA THR A 699 -10.82 -28.91 -2.29
C THR A 699 -11.92 -29.10 -3.34
N LEU A 700 -13.16 -28.85 -2.96
CA LEU A 700 -14.37 -29.02 -3.77
C LEU A 700 -14.93 -27.65 -4.17
N VAL A 701 -15.36 -27.52 -5.41
CA VAL A 701 -15.99 -26.30 -5.93
C VAL A 701 -17.38 -26.62 -6.49
N SER A 702 -18.36 -25.80 -6.12
CA SER A 702 -19.74 -25.94 -6.58
C SER A 702 -20.42 -24.59 -6.80
N THR A 703 -21.38 -24.53 -7.73
CA THR A 703 -22.13 -23.33 -8.08
C THR A 703 -23.59 -23.43 -7.65
N ALA A 704 -24.09 -22.40 -6.95
CA ALA A 704 -25.49 -22.29 -6.58
C ALA A 704 -26.37 -22.04 -7.82
N LEU A 705 -27.27 -22.97 -8.17
CA LEU A 705 -28.14 -22.85 -9.34
C LEU A 705 -29.38 -22.00 -9.03
N PRO A 706 -29.94 -21.22 -9.97
CA PRO A 706 -31.17 -20.46 -9.75
C PRO A 706 -32.33 -21.33 -9.23
N PRO A 707 -33.24 -20.79 -8.38
CA PRO A 707 -34.41 -21.54 -7.91
C PRO A 707 -35.24 -22.08 -9.08
N VAL A 708 -35.77 -23.31 -8.95
CA VAL A 708 -36.52 -23.99 -10.02
C VAL A 708 -37.76 -23.20 -10.47
N GLU A 709 -38.38 -22.39 -9.60
CA GLU A 709 -39.48 -21.48 -10.00
C GLU A 709 -39.01 -20.32 -10.88
N ALA A 710 -37.79 -19.79 -10.66
CA ALA A 710 -37.21 -18.75 -11.52
C ALA A 710 -36.94 -19.29 -12.93
N ILE A 711 -36.51 -20.55 -13.05
CA ILE A 711 -36.32 -21.25 -14.34
C ILE A 711 -37.66 -21.43 -15.06
N LYS A 712 -38.76 -21.68 -14.33
CA LYS A 712 -40.11 -21.76 -14.90
C LYS A 712 -40.67 -20.40 -15.32
N HIS A 713 -40.34 -19.31 -14.61
CA HIS A 713 -40.77 -17.95 -14.97
C HIS A 713 -40.02 -17.37 -16.17
N VAL A 714 -38.75 -17.74 -16.39
CA VAL A 714 -38.04 -17.47 -17.67
C VAL A 714 -38.71 -18.21 -18.85
N SER A 715 -39.42 -19.32 -18.56
CA SER A 715 -40.03 -20.19 -19.56
C SER A 715 -41.55 -19.98 -19.76
N ARG A 716 -42.22 -19.11 -18.98
CA ARG A 716 -43.69 -18.99 -18.94
C ARG A 716 -44.23 -17.58 -18.79
N GLU A 717 -43.54 -16.56 -19.30
CA GLU A 717 -44.29 -15.36 -19.69
C GLU A 717 -45.24 -15.73 -20.84
N PRO A 718 -46.51 -15.27 -20.85
CA PRO A 718 -47.38 -15.47 -21.99
C PRO A 718 -46.69 -14.89 -23.23
N VAL A 719 -46.71 -15.63 -24.33
CA VAL A 719 -46.16 -15.24 -25.63
C VAL A 719 -46.85 -13.96 -26.12
N VAL A 720 -46.42 -12.81 -25.61
CA VAL A 720 -46.59 -11.52 -26.24
C VAL A 720 -45.52 -11.48 -27.32
N ALA A 721 -45.86 -12.01 -28.50
CA ALA A 721 -45.07 -11.95 -29.75
C ALA A 721 -43.58 -11.61 -29.54
N GLN A 722 -42.79 -12.53 -28.98
CA GLN A 722 -41.34 -12.35 -28.86
C GLN A 722 -40.81 -12.16 -30.28
N LYS A 723 -40.30 -10.96 -30.59
CA LYS A 723 -39.57 -10.70 -31.83
C LYS A 723 -38.46 -11.76 -31.94
N GLN A 724 -38.52 -12.55 -33.00
CA GLN A 724 -37.53 -13.58 -33.34
C GLN A 724 -36.12 -12.96 -33.23
N GLN A 725 -35.28 -13.45 -32.30
CA GLN A 725 -33.92 -12.95 -32.16
C GLN A 725 -33.16 -13.26 -33.45
N THR A 726 -32.66 -12.22 -34.12
CA THR A 726 -31.84 -12.35 -35.32
C THR A 726 -30.37 -12.24 -34.94
N VAL A 727 -29.57 -13.24 -35.34
CA VAL A 727 -28.11 -13.20 -35.28
C VAL A 727 -27.56 -12.99 -36.69
N LEU A 728 -26.66 -12.02 -36.84
CA LEU A 728 -25.94 -11.77 -38.09
C LEU A 728 -24.48 -12.19 -37.93
N ILE A 729 -24.02 -13.15 -38.72
CA ILE A 729 -22.60 -13.53 -38.78
C ILE A 729 -21.95 -12.74 -39.91
N LEU A 730 -20.91 -11.97 -39.59
CA LEU A 730 -20.22 -11.07 -40.51
C LEU A 730 -18.88 -11.69 -40.93
N ILE A 731 -18.75 -11.99 -42.22
CA ILE A 731 -17.54 -12.57 -42.84
C ILE A 731 -17.00 -11.63 -43.93
N ASP A 732 -15.83 -11.96 -44.48
CA ASP A 732 -15.27 -11.20 -45.61
C ASP A 732 -15.99 -11.51 -46.93
N VAL A 733 -15.77 -10.64 -47.93
CA VAL A 733 -16.31 -10.83 -49.29
C VAL A 733 -15.76 -12.11 -49.92
N ALA A 734 -14.49 -12.41 -49.66
CA ALA A 734 -13.84 -13.66 -49.99
C ALA A 734 -13.39 -14.33 -48.68
N PRO A 735 -14.30 -15.05 -47.99
CA PRO A 735 -14.01 -15.61 -46.68
C PRO A 735 -12.97 -16.72 -46.78
N SER A 736 -12.12 -16.83 -45.76
CA SER A 736 -11.18 -17.94 -45.62
C SER A 736 -11.91 -19.26 -45.30
N ALA A 737 -11.19 -20.39 -45.41
CA ALA A 737 -11.70 -21.69 -44.96
C ALA A 737 -12.06 -21.68 -43.46
N LEU A 738 -11.27 -20.96 -42.66
CA LEU A 738 -11.50 -20.78 -41.23
C LEU A 738 -12.81 -20.02 -40.97
N GLN A 739 -13.00 -18.86 -41.61
CA GLN A 739 -14.21 -18.05 -41.45
C GLN A 739 -15.46 -18.83 -41.87
N MET A 740 -15.40 -19.55 -42.99
CA MET A 740 -16.53 -20.37 -43.45
C MET A 740 -16.87 -21.47 -42.45
N HIS A 741 -15.87 -22.21 -41.97
CA HIS A 741 -16.09 -23.28 -41.00
C HIS A 741 -16.70 -22.76 -39.69
N VAL A 742 -16.12 -21.70 -39.12
CA VAL A 742 -16.62 -21.09 -37.88
C VAL A 742 -18.04 -20.54 -38.07
N ALA A 743 -18.31 -19.87 -39.21
CA ALA A 743 -19.65 -19.36 -39.51
C ALA A 743 -20.69 -20.47 -39.64
N ASP A 744 -20.37 -21.58 -40.31
CA ASP A 744 -21.29 -22.72 -40.51
C ASP A 744 -21.61 -23.40 -39.18
N MET A 745 -20.59 -23.66 -38.35
CA MET A 745 -20.77 -24.30 -37.05
C MET A 745 -21.54 -23.41 -36.06
N LEU A 746 -21.24 -22.11 -36.00
CA LEU A 746 -22.02 -21.16 -35.20
C LEU A 746 -23.46 -21.05 -35.70
N SER A 747 -23.65 -21.03 -37.03
CA SER A 747 -25.00 -20.97 -37.62
C SER A 747 -25.82 -22.20 -37.26
N SER A 748 -25.23 -23.40 -37.34
CA SER A 748 -25.89 -24.65 -36.92
C SER A 748 -26.28 -24.60 -35.45
N ALA A 749 -25.31 -24.36 -34.56
CA ALA A 749 -25.53 -24.38 -33.12
C ALA A 749 -26.58 -23.35 -32.65
N LEU A 750 -26.59 -22.14 -33.22
CA LEU A 750 -27.57 -21.11 -32.88
C LEU A 750 -28.95 -21.38 -33.51
N SER A 751 -28.99 -21.97 -34.70
CA SER A 751 -30.26 -22.37 -35.34
C SER A 751 -30.93 -23.52 -34.60
N ASP A 752 -30.15 -24.46 -34.06
CA ASP A 752 -30.63 -25.55 -33.20
C ASP A 752 -31.30 -25.03 -31.91
N GLN A 753 -30.91 -23.82 -31.46
CA GLN A 753 -31.54 -23.11 -30.34
C GLN A 753 -32.78 -22.28 -30.78
N GLY A 754 -33.22 -22.38 -32.03
CA GLY A 754 -34.37 -21.63 -32.56
C GLY A 754 -34.08 -20.18 -32.94
N THR A 755 -32.81 -19.79 -33.06
CA THR A 755 -32.39 -18.42 -33.41
C THR A 755 -32.34 -18.25 -34.93
N ALA A 756 -32.84 -17.14 -35.45
CA ALA A 756 -32.74 -16.86 -36.89
C ALA A 756 -31.34 -16.34 -37.21
N VAL A 757 -30.51 -17.16 -37.87
CA VAL A 757 -29.13 -16.80 -38.24
C VAL A 757 -29.04 -16.42 -39.72
N LYS A 758 -28.30 -15.35 -40.02
CA LYS A 758 -27.96 -14.96 -41.39
C LYS A 758 -26.50 -14.56 -41.50
N THR A 759 -25.80 -15.13 -42.49
CA THR A 759 -24.41 -14.78 -42.80
C THR A 759 -24.37 -13.68 -43.87
N THR A 760 -23.54 -12.65 -43.67
CA THR A 760 -23.34 -11.54 -44.60
C THR A 760 -21.96 -10.90 -44.40
N THR A 761 -21.62 -9.84 -45.12
CA THR A 761 -20.39 -9.07 -44.89
C THR A 761 -20.67 -7.82 -44.07
N ILE A 762 -19.64 -7.20 -43.48
CA ILE A 762 -19.80 -5.93 -42.73
C ILE A 762 -20.51 -4.89 -43.60
N ALA A 763 -20.05 -4.65 -44.83
CA ALA A 763 -20.69 -3.72 -45.77
C ALA A 763 -22.10 -4.20 -46.22
N GLY A 764 -22.32 -5.52 -46.28
CA GLY A 764 -23.60 -6.14 -46.62
C GLY A 764 -24.70 -5.95 -45.57
N THR A 765 -24.37 -5.45 -44.38
CA THR A 765 -25.37 -5.07 -43.36
C THR A 765 -26.23 -3.87 -43.77
N LYS A 766 -25.81 -3.11 -44.78
CA LYS A 766 -26.57 -1.98 -45.33
C LYS A 766 -27.94 -2.45 -45.82
N GLY A 767 -28.99 -1.92 -45.21
CA GLY A 767 -30.39 -2.24 -45.56
C GLY A 767 -30.97 -3.47 -44.86
N LEU A 768 -30.21 -4.14 -44.00
CA LEU A 768 -30.76 -5.17 -43.11
C LEU A 768 -31.37 -4.56 -41.84
N GLN A 769 -32.31 -5.28 -41.22
CA GLN A 769 -32.81 -4.90 -39.91
C GLN A 769 -31.82 -5.37 -38.85
N ILE A 770 -31.15 -4.41 -38.20
CA ILE A 770 -30.13 -4.67 -37.18
C ILE A 770 -30.55 -4.17 -35.79
N ASP A 771 -31.67 -3.44 -35.69
CA ASP A 771 -32.17 -2.95 -34.40
C ASP A 771 -32.55 -4.15 -33.50
N GLY A 772 -31.87 -4.28 -32.37
CA GLY A 772 -32.09 -5.40 -31.44
C GLY A 772 -31.35 -6.70 -31.80
N ALA A 773 -30.63 -6.75 -32.92
CA ALA A 773 -29.89 -7.94 -33.36
C ALA A 773 -28.56 -8.12 -32.62
N THR A 774 -28.07 -9.36 -32.55
CA THR A 774 -26.70 -9.70 -32.16
C THR A 774 -25.87 -9.91 -33.44
N CYS A 775 -24.74 -9.22 -33.57
CA CYS A 775 -23.85 -9.33 -34.72
C CYS A 775 -22.52 -9.95 -34.28
N ILE A 776 -22.06 -10.98 -34.99
CA ILE A 776 -20.80 -11.70 -34.70
C ILE A 776 -19.84 -11.47 -35.88
N ALA A 777 -18.78 -10.70 -35.69
CA ALA A 777 -17.79 -10.40 -36.71
C ALA A 777 -16.63 -11.41 -36.66
N LEU A 778 -16.40 -12.08 -37.79
CA LEU A 778 -15.34 -13.08 -37.99
C LEU A 778 -14.20 -12.58 -38.89
N SER A 779 -14.35 -11.41 -39.52
CA SER A 779 -13.37 -10.83 -40.47
C SER A 779 -11.95 -10.82 -39.90
N GLU A 780 -11.78 -10.43 -38.64
CA GLU A 780 -10.47 -10.28 -37.98
C GLU A 780 -9.84 -11.57 -37.45
N LEU A 781 -10.43 -12.72 -37.80
CA LEU A 781 -9.75 -14.01 -37.63
C LEU A 781 -8.59 -14.22 -38.61
N ASP A 782 -8.64 -13.58 -39.78
CA ASP A 782 -7.60 -13.73 -40.83
C ASP A 782 -7.21 -12.42 -41.52
N SER A 783 -8.08 -11.40 -41.52
CA SER A 783 -7.81 -10.12 -42.20
C SER A 783 -8.07 -8.94 -41.26
N PRO A 784 -7.28 -7.86 -41.26
CA PRO A 784 -7.54 -6.70 -40.39
C PRO A 784 -8.46 -5.68 -41.11
N PRO A 785 -9.81 -5.76 -41.01
CA PRO A 785 -10.72 -4.92 -41.80
C PRO A 785 -10.66 -3.42 -41.44
N LEU A 786 -10.10 -3.11 -40.26
CA LEU A 786 -9.89 -1.74 -39.80
C LEU A 786 -8.64 -1.10 -40.42
N TRP A 787 -7.69 -1.91 -40.89
CA TRP A 787 -6.52 -1.45 -41.63
C TRP A 787 -6.87 -1.27 -43.10
N GLY A 788 -6.73 -0.05 -43.63
CA GLY A 788 -7.14 0.27 -45.01
C GLY A 788 -8.66 0.25 -45.22
N MET A 789 -9.44 0.52 -44.15
CA MET A 789 -10.90 0.52 -44.14
C MET A 789 -11.52 1.30 -45.31
N SER A 790 -12.44 0.67 -46.04
CA SER A 790 -13.22 1.33 -47.09
C SER A 790 -14.37 2.18 -46.52
N GLU A 791 -14.83 3.18 -47.27
CA GLU A 791 -15.96 4.04 -46.88
C GLU A 791 -17.25 3.24 -46.61
N ALA A 792 -17.47 2.16 -47.37
CA ALA A 792 -18.61 1.27 -47.18
C ALA A 792 -18.56 0.53 -45.82
N VAL A 793 -17.37 0.01 -45.45
CA VAL A 793 -17.14 -0.64 -44.15
C VAL A 793 -17.27 0.37 -43.01
N PHE A 794 -16.70 1.57 -43.15
CA PHE A 794 -16.84 2.64 -42.15
C PHE A 794 -18.31 3.01 -41.89
N THR A 795 -19.09 3.18 -42.96
CA THR A 795 -20.52 3.52 -42.86
C THR A 795 -21.31 2.40 -42.19
N ALA A 796 -21.02 1.15 -42.51
CA ALA A 796 -21.64 0.00 -41.88
C ALA A 796 -21.28 -0.13 -40.39
N LEU A 797 -19.99 0.05 -40.02
CA LEU A 797 -19.55 0.04 -38.62
C LEU A 797 -20.23 1.13 -37.80
N ARG A 798 -20.41 2.33 -38.35
CA ARG A 798 -21.19 3.40 -37.70
C ARG A 798 -22.63 2.96 -37.43
N SER A 799 -23.25 2.25 -38.36
CA SER A 799 -24.62 1.73 -38.19
C SER A 799 -24.67 0.60 -37.15
N LEU A 800 -23.73 -0.36 -37.21
CA LEU A 800 -23.64 -1.47 -36.26
C LEU A 800 -23.45 -0.95 -34.84
N THR A 801 -22.46 -0.09 -34.62
CA THR A 801 -22.12 0.47 -33.30
C THR A 801 -23.20 1.40 -32.71
N SER A 802 -24.21 1.80 -33.49
CA SER A 802 -25.28 2.69 -33.03
C SER A 802 -26.67 2.06 -32.95
N ARG A 803 -26.88 0.88 -33.55
CA ARG A 803 -28.22 0.28 -33.71
C ARG A 803 -28.34 -1.16 -33.23
N CYS A 804 -27.27 -1.97 -33.36
CA CYS A 804 -27.36 -3.36 -32.91
C CYS A 804 -27.38 -3.44 -31.38
N LYS A 805 -27.95 -4.53 -30.85
CA LYS A 805 -28.00 -4.77 -29.39
C LYS A 805 -26.64 -5.23 -28.86
N GLU A 806 -26.00 -6.11 -29.61
CA GLU A 806 -24.75 -6.75 -29.23
C GLU A 806 -23.87 -6.91 -30.47
N LEU A 807 -22.60 -6.55 -30.34
CA LEU A 807 -21.57 -6.75 -31.36
C LEU A 807 -20.44 -7.56 -30.73
N VAL A 808 -20.29 -8.82 -31.16
CA VAL A 808 -19.20 -9.71 -30.76
C VAL A 808 -18.17 -9.72 -31.87
N TRP A 809 -16.93 -9.40 -31.56
CA TRP A 809 -15.87 -9.30 -32.54
C TRP A 809 -14.75 -10.28 -32.22
N LEU A 810 -14.53 -11.23 -33.12
CA LEU A 810 -13.50 -12.24 -32.96
C LEU A 810 -12.25 -11.82 -33.73
N SER A 811 -11.11 -11.82 -33.04
CA SER A 811 -9.79 -11.63 -33.65
C SER A 811 -8.88 -12.81 -33.36
N ARG A 812 -7.84 -13.01 -34.18
CA ARG A 812 -6.81 -14.04 -33.99
C ARG A 812 -5.42 -13.39 -34.07
N GLY A 813 -4.46 -13.88 -33.27
CA GLY A 813 -3.08 -13.34 -33.24
C GLY A 813 -2.67 -12.66 -31.94
N GLY A 814 -3.57 -12.60 -30.95
CA GLY A 814 -3.32 -11.94 -29.67
C GLY A 814 -2.73 -12.87 -28.61
N ALA A 815 -1.45 -13.23 -28.76
CA ALA A 815 -0.61 -13.58 -27.61
C ALA A 815 0.41 -12.44 -27.35
N GLY A 816 1.03 -12.38 -26.17
CA GLY A 816 1.90 -11.26 -25.75
C GLY A 816 2.91 -10.83 -26.83
N LEU A 817 3.18 -9.52 -26.91
CA LEU A 817 3.90 -8.86 -28.02
C LEU A 817 3.38 -9.34 -29.38
N VAL A 818 2.23 -8.78 -29.77
CA VAL A 818 1.48 -8.99 -31.01
C VAL A 818 2.38 -9.30 -32.22
N ALA A 819 2.13 -10.41 -32.92
CA ALA A 819 2.84 -10.76 -34.16
C ALA A 819 2.53 -9.77 -35.30
N ASP A 820 1.31 -9.22 -35.34
CA ASP A 820 0.89 -8.15 -36.26
C ASP A 820 -0.01 -7.10 -35.56
N PRO A 821 0.46 -5.86 -35.34
CA PRO A 821 -0.31 -4.80 -34.66
C PRO A 821 -1.59 -4.38 -35.40
N HIS A 822 -1.77 -4.74 -36.67
CA HIS A 822 -2.98 -4.41 -37.43
C HIS A 822 -4.24 -5.11 -36.89
N HIS A 823 -4.10 -6.26 -36.22
CA HIS A 823 -5.19 -7.07 -35.67
C HIS A 823 -5.67 -6.61 -34.26
N GLU A 824 -5.08 -5.52 -33.73
CA GLU A 824 -5.41 -4.96 -32.41
C GLU A 824 -6.14 -3.61 -32.48
N LEU A 825 -6.39 -3.08 -33.69
CA LEU A 825 -7.11 -1.82 -33.86
C LEU A 825 -8.53 -1.87 -33.26
N ILE A 826 -9.14 -3.05 -33.27
CA ILE A 826 -10.47 -3.29 -32.69
C ILE A 826 -10.51 -3.01 -31.19
N THR A 827 -9.42 -3.31 -30.46
CA THR A 827 -9.33 -3.07 -29.02
C THR A 827 -9.52 -1.57 -28.71
N GLY A 828 -8.90 -0.70 -29.52
CA GLY A 828 -9.07 0.76 -29.41
C GLY A 828 -10.48 1.21 -29.74
N LEU A 829 -11.03 0.77 -30.88
CA LEU A 829 -12.38 1.11 -31.31
C LEU A 829 -13.44 0.69 -30.28
N ALA A 830 -13.39 -0.55 -29.81
CA ALA A 830 -14.33 -1.08 -28.84
C ALA A 830 -14.26 -0.33 -27.49
N ARG A 831 -13.07 0.08 -27.04
CA ARG A 831 -12.92 0.91 -25.81
C ARG A 831 -13.56 2.29 -25.97
N THR A 832 -13.35 2.94 -27.12
CA THR A 832 -13.95 4.25 -27.41
C THR A 832 -15.48 4.17 -27.44
N VAL A 833 -16.04 3.20 -28.17
CA VAL A 833 -17.50 3.02 -28.28
C VAL A 833 -18.12 2.73 -26.90
N ARG A 834 -17.49 1.87 -26.09
CA ARG A 834 -17.93 1.59 -24.71
C ARG A 834 -17.89 2.84 -23.81
N GLY A 835 -16.88 3.70 -23.98
CA GLY A 835 -16.76 4.96 -23.24
C GLY A 835 -17.87 5.97 -23.59
N GLU A 836 -18.19 6.12 -24.88
CA GLU A 836 -19.25 7.02 -25.35
C GLU A 836 -20.65 6.55 -24.92
N ALA A 837 -20.90 5.24 -24.94
CA ALA A 837 -22.21 4.66 -24.59
C ALA A 837 -22.63 4.90 -23.13
N ARG A 838 -21.67 5.09 -22.20
CA ARG A 838 -21.96 5.35 -20.77
C ARG A 838 -22.48 6.76 -20.49
N SER A 839 -22.29 7.72 -21.41
CA SER A 839 -22.61 9.14 -21.20
C SER A 839 -23.92 9.60 -21.83
N GLY A 840 -24.60 8.76 -22.61
CA GLY A 840 -25.85 9.10 -23.27
C GLY A 840 -26.87 7.98 -23.10
N GLY A 841 -28.04 8.28 -22.55
CA GLY A 841 -29.13 7.34 -22.22
C GLY A 841 -29.79 6.61 -23.40
N ARG A 842 -29.00 6.08 -24.33
CA ARG A 842 -29.40 5.15 -25.40
C ARG A 842 -29.21 3.73 -24.89
N GLY A 843 -30.01 2.77 -25.37
CA GLY A 843 -29.86 1.35 -25.01
C GLY A 843 -28.41 0.91 -25.22
N ALA A 844 -27.74 0.50 -24.14
CA ALA A 844 -26.31 0.27 -24.14
C ALA A 844 -25.96 -0.91 -25.07
N LEU A 845 -25.35 -0.62 -26.23
CA LEU A 845 -24.71 -1.62 -27.07
C LEU A 845 -23.75 -2.45 -26.21
N GLN A 846 -23.91 -3.77 -26.24
CA GLN A 846 -22.93 -4.69 -25.69
C GLN A 846 -21.87 -4.97 -26.75
N PHE A 847 -20.72 -4.29 -26.66
CA PHE A 847 -19.60 -4.52 -27.57
C PHE A 847 -18.56 -5.43 -26.90
N VAL A 848 -18.50 -6.69 -27.34
CA VAL A 848 -17.64 -7.75 -26.82
C VAL A 848 -16.51 -8.03 -27.81
N THR A 849 -15.27 -8.04 -27.33
CA THR A 849 -14.09 -8.43 -28.13
C THR A 849 -13.50 -9.72 -27.59
N VAL A 850 -13.25 -10.70 -28.46
CA VAL A 850 -12.63 -11.99 -28.12
C VAL A 850 -11.41 -12.19 -29.00
N SER A 851 -10.23 -12.28 -28.39
CA SER A 851 -8.99 -12.57 -29.11
C SER A 851 -8.56 -14.01 -28.90
N PHE A 852 -8.35 -14.76 -29.97
CA PHE A 852 -7.87 -16.14 -29.95
C PHE A 852 -6.36 -16.20 -30.24
N ALA A 853 -5.63 -17.04 -29.51
CA ALA A 853 -4.26 -17.36 -29.84
C ALA A 853 -4.18 -18.05 -31.22
N GLU A 854 -3.05 -17.88 -31.92
CA GLU A 854 -2.88 -18.49 -33.25
C GLU A 854 -2.93 -20.02 -33.20
N SER A 855 -2.58 -20.62 -32.07
CA SER A 855 -2.62 -22.06 -31.84
C SER A 855 -4.02 -22.64 -31.70
N GLU A 856 -5.06 -21.83 -31.47
CA GLU A 856 -6.41 -22.34 -31.21
C GLU A 856 -7.03 -23.00 -32.46
N SER A 857 -7.73 -24.13 -32.25
CA SER A 857 -8.45 -24.82 -33.31
C SER A 857 -9.75 -24.08 -33.66
N GLN A 858 -10.25 -24.31 -34.88
CA GLN A 858 -11.54 -23.79 -35.32
C GLN A 858 -12.71 -24.23 -34.42
N ASP A 859 -12.66 -25.46 -33.88
CA ASP A 859 -13.67 -26.00 -32.95
C ASP A 859 -13.64 -25.24 -31.62
N THR A 860 -12.43 -24.94 -31.11
CA THR A 860 -12.25 -24.15 -29.88
C THR A 860 -12.79 -22.73 -30.06
N ILE A 861 -12.59 -22.12 -31.23
CA ILE A 861 -13.14 -20.80 -31.56
C ILE A 861 -14.67 -20.82 -31.46
N VAL A 862 -15.32 -21.83 -32.05
CA VAL A 862 -16.79 -21.99 -32.00
C VAL A 862 -17.26 -22.21 -30.57
N GLU A 863 -16.66 -23.18 -29.85
CA GLU A 863 -17.06 -23.56 -28.50
C GLU A 863 -16.99 -22.38 -27.53
N LYS A 864 -15.84 -21.68 -27.49
CA LYS A 864 -15.66 -20.55 -26.55
C LYS A 864 -16.51 -19.34 -26.93
N THR A 865 -16.76 -19.12 -28.23
CA THR A 865 -17.69 -18.05 -28.66
C THR A 865 -19.11 -18.33 -28.14
N LEU A 866 -19.59 -19.57 -28.23
CA LEU A 866 -20.91 -19.95 -27.70
C LEU A 866 -20.96 -19.84 -26.17
N GLN A 867 -19.90 -20.24 -25.46
CA GLN A 867 -19.80 -20.11 -24.01
C GLN A 867 -19.88 -18.64 -23.56
N ILE A 868 -19.13 -17.74 -24.20
CA ILE A 868 -19.13 -16.30 -23.91
C ILE A 868 -20.51 -15.68 -24.20
N LEU A 869 -21.13 -16.04 -25.33
CA LEU A 869 -22.49 -15.58 -25.68
C LEU A 869 -23.53 -16.04 -24.66
N ALA A 870 -23.42 -17.25 -24.12
CA ALA A 870 -24.32 -17.75 -23.09
C ALA A 870 -24.14 -17.00 -21.76
N GLN A 871 -22.90 -16.76 -21.33
CA GLN A 871 -22.59 -16.04 -20.09
C GLN A 871 -23.14 -14.61 -20.08
N ASN A 872 -23.05 -13.90 -21.21
CA ASN A 872 -23.53 -12.53 -21.34
C ASN A 872 -25.08 -12.40 -21.26
N LYS A 873 -25.81 -13.51 -21.40
CA LYS A 873 -27.27 -13.54 -21.24
C LYS A 873 -27.73 -13.75 -19.80
N ILE A 874 -26.87 -14.28 -18.91
CA ILE A 874 -27.23 -14.73 -17.56
C ILE A 874 -26.98 -13.63 -16.49
N THR A 875 -26.07 -12.70 -16.74
CA THR A 875 -25.61 -11.70 -15.76
C THR A 875 -26.61 -10.54 -15.61
N THR A 876 -27.44 -10.56 -14.56
CA THR A 876 -28.40 -9.47 -14.25
C THR A 876 -27.88 -8.45 -13.23
N ASP A 877 -26.96 -8.84 -12.34
CA ASP A 877 -26.56 -8.01 -11.17
C ASP A 877 -25.13 -7.43 -11.25
N MET A 878 -24.30 -7.89 -12.19
CA MET A 878 -22.92 -7.44 -12.40
C MET A 878 -22.75 -6.96 -13.85
N GLN A 879 -21.92 -5.92 -14.08
CA GLN A 879 -21.57 -5.55 -15.46
C GLN A 879 -20.80 -6.73 -16.09
N PRO A 880 -21.28 -7.32 -17.20
CA PRO A 880 -20.60 -8.42 -17.85
C PRO A 880 -19.22 -7.99 -18.35
N ASP A 881 -18.27 -8.92 -18.28
CA ASP A 881 -16.99 -8.78 -18.96
C ASP A 881 -17.23 -8.66 -20.47
N ASN A 882 -16.48 -7.78 -21.12
CA ASN A 882 -16.67 -7.41 -22.52
C ASN A 882 -15.37 -7.48 -23.33
N GLN A 883 -14.29 -7.96 -22.71
CA GLN A 883 -13.02 -8.22 -23.37
C GLN A 883 -12.50 -9.57 -22.87
N PHE A 884 -12.26 -10.48 -23.80
CA PHE A 884 -11.83 -11.85 -23.52
C PHE A 884 -10.62 -12.19 -24.37
N ARG A 885 -9.78 -13.08 -23.84
CA ARG A 885 -8.69 -13.71 -24.57
C ARG A 885 -8.76 -15.22 -24.39
N VAL A 886 -8.64 -15.98 -25.46
CA VAL A 886 -8.63 -17.44 -25.43
C VAL A 886 -7.25 -17.91 -25.84
N ALA A 887 -6.62 -18.67 -24.94
CA ALA A 887 -5.32 -19.30 -25.18
C ALA A 887 -5.29 -20.63 -24.42
N ASP A 888 -4.76 -21.67 -25.07
CA ASP A 888 -4.70 -23.04 -24.58
C ASP A 888 -6.08 -23.55 -24.15
N ASP A 889 -7.12 -23.29 -24.96
CA ASP A 889 -8.51 -23.66 -24.67
C ASP A 889 -9.08 -23.03 -23.37
N ILE A 890 -8.44 -21.98 -22.83
CA ILE A 890 -8.85 -21.28 -21.61
C ILE A 890 -9.26 -19.84 -21.91
N VAL A 891 -10.45 -19.45 -21.43
CA VAL A 891 -10.93 -18.07 -21.51
C VAL A 891 -10.34 -17.24 -20.36
N HIS A 892 -9.72 -16.12 -20.70
CA HIS A 892 -9.09 -15.17 -19.79
C HIS A 892 -9.78 -13.81 -19.83
N ILE A 893 -9.81 -13.14 -18.69
CA ILE A 893 -10.37 -11.80 -18.50
C ILE A 893 -9.30 -10.81 -18.01
N PRO A 894 -9.31 -9.56 -18.51
CA PRO A 894 -8.32 -8.56 -18.14
C PRO A 894 -8.76 -7.73 -16.91
N ARG A 895 -7.82 -7.38 -16.04
CA ARG A 895 -7.98 -6.33 -15.03
C ARG A 895 -6.79 -5.38 -15.08
N LEU A 896 -7.04 -4.11 -14.78
CA LEU A 896 -5.99 -3.11 -14.66
C LEU A 896 -5.47 -3.16 -13.22
N VAL A 897 -4.22 -3.58 -13.06
CA VAL A 897 -3.55 -3.73 -11.75
C VAL A 897 -2.33 -2.84 -11.72
N GLU A 898 -1.79 -2.57 -10.53
CA GLU A 898 -0.52 -1.85 -10.46
C GLU A 898 0.60 -2.69 -11.06
N ALA A 899 1.44 -2.04 -11.86
CA ALA A 899 2.62 -2.66 -12.41
C ALA A 899 3.75 -2.62 -11.39
N THR A 900 3.66 -3.41 -10.32
CA THR A 900 4.55 -3.32 -9.14
C THR A 900 6.02 -3.36 -9.50
N HIS A 901 6.42 -4.13 -10.51
CA HIS A 901 7.80 -4.13 -11.02
C HIS A 901 8.23 -2.75 -11.54
N LEU A 902 7.39 -2.05 -12.31
CA LEU A 902 7.64 -0.69 -12.77
C LEU A 902 7.58 0.29 -11.61
N VAL A 903 6.65 0.13 -10.68
CA VAL A 903 6.54 1.01 -9.51
C VAL A 903 7.79 0.91 -8.64
N ARG A 904 8.24 -0.30 -8.32
CA ARG A 904 9.51 -0.56 -7.61
C ARG A 904 10.69 0.00 -8.38
N HIS A 905 10.74 -0.18 -9.70
CA HIS A 905 11.79 0.40 -10.53
C HIS A 905 11.77 1.93 -10.52
N MET A 906 10.60 2.55 -10.61
CA MET A 906 10.42 4.02 -10.55
C MET A 906 10.74 4.58 -9.16
N GLN A 907 10.44 3.84 -8.10
CA GLN A 907 10.80 4.19 -6.73
C GLN A 907 12.31 4.10 -6.53
N ALA A 908 12.93 2.98 -6.93
CA ALA A 908 14.38 2.79 -6.88
C ALA A 908 15.14 3.87 -7.67
N ALA A 909 14.67 4.24 -8.86
CA ALA A 909 15.28 5.30 -9.69
C ALA A 909 15.07 6.73 -9.15
N ARG A 910 14.17 6.93 -8.18
CA ARG A 910 13.92 8.23 -7.52
C ARG A 910 14.60 8.36 -6.16
N MET A 911 15.13 7.26 -5.64
CA MET A 911 15.83 7.22 -4.37
C MET A 911 17.33 7.53 -4.59
N PRO A 912 17.97 8.31 -3.70
CA PRO A 912 19.44 8.40 -3.68
C PRO A 912 20.01 6.98 -3.61
N ALA A 913 21.13 6.70 -4.30
CA ALA A 913 21.70 5.34 -4.44
C ALA A 913 21.81 4.54 -3.12
N ALA A 914 21.91 5.23 -1.98
CA ALA A 914 21.96 4.63 -0.64
C ALA A 914 20.62 4.04 -0.12
N ALA A 915 19.46 4.41 -0.68
CA ALA A 915 18.15 3.93 -0.22
C ALA A 915 17.56 2.80 -1.10
N ALA A 916 18.00 2.69 -2.36
CA ALA A 916 17.59 1.61 -3.26
C ALA A 916 18.13 0.23 -2.84
N ALA A 917 19.26 0.18 -2.14
CA ALA A 917 19.85 -1.07 -1.64
C ALA A 917 19.03 -1.70 -0.49
N ALA A 918 18.33 -0.88 0.31
CA ALA A 918 17.55 -1.34 1.46
C ALA A 918 16.15 -1.87 1.09
N SER A 919 15.59 -1.47 -0.06
CA SER A 919 14.20 -1.84 -0.42
C SER A 919 14.09 -3.05 -1.35
N VAL A 920 15.22 -3.57 -1.87
CA VAL A 920 15.24 -4.73 -2.79
C VAL A 920 15.39 -6.05 -2.04
N LEU A 921 15.88 -5.99 -0.80
CA LEU A 921 15.93 -7.12 0.12
C LEU A 921 14.74 -6.98 1.08
N GLY A 922 13.93 -8.03 1.24
CA GLY A 922 12.78 -8.01 2.14
C GLY A 922 13.18 -7.55 3.55
N GLU A 923 12.24 -6.94 4.27
CA GLU A 923 12.46 -6.38 5.63
C GLU A 923 13.02 -7.39 6.64
N GLU A 924 12.99 -8.69 6.35
CA GLU A 924 13.55 -9.74 7.22
C GLU A 924 14.99 -10.17 6.89
N ASP A 925 15.50 -9.96 5.67
CA ASP A 925 16.83 -10.47 5.26
C ASP A 925 17.94 -9.39 5.19
N SER A 926 17.60 -8.10 5.32
CA SER A 926 18.53 -7.02 4.93
C SER A 926 19.52 -6.52 5.99
N LEU A 927 19.59 -7.11 7.19
CA LEU A 927 20.16 -6.39 8.33
C LEU A 927 21.12 -7.16 9.25
N SER A 928 21.73 -8.24 8.79
CA SER A 928 22.89 -8.83 9.46
C SER A 928 24.20 -8.38 8.79
N LEU A 929 25.11 -7.74 9.54
CA LEU A 929 26.48 -7.48 9.07
C LEU A 929 27.17 -8.80 8.71
N THR A 930 27.92 -8.84 7.61
CA THR A 930 28.85 -9.95 7.35
C THR A 930 29.93 -9.99 8.44
N GLU A 931 30.58 -11.14 8.61
CA GLU A 931 31.64 -11.31 9.61
C GLU A 931 32.80 -10.33 9.41
N ALA A 932 33.17 -10.06 8.16
CA ALA A 932 34.20 -9.09 7.81
C ALA A 932 33.81 -7.64 8.18
N GLU A 933 32.55 -7.26 7.92
CA GLU A 933 32.03 -5.93 8.22
C GLU A 933 31.91 -5.68 9.72
N ALA A 934 31.38 -6.65 10.47
CA ALA A 934 31.31 -6.60 11.93
C ALA A 934 32.72 -6.52 12.55
N THR A 935 33.69 -7.24 11.97
CA THR A 935 35.09 -7.22 12.40
C THR A 935 35.72 -5.84 12.21
N ALA A 936 35.61 -5.28 11.01
CA ALA A 936 36.15 -3.97 10.66
C ALA A 936 35.58 -2.85 11.53
N LEU A 937 34.26 -2.86 11.74
CA LEU A 937 33.57 -1.88 12.57
C LEU A 937 33.99 -1.97 14.04
N GLY A 938 34.04 -3.18 14.61
CA GLY A 938 34.45 -3.38 16.00
C GLY A 938 35.89 -2.91 16.25
N ARG A 939 36.81 -3.24 15.34
CA ARG A 939 38.22 -2.81 15.41
C ARG A 939 38.37 -1.30 15.29
N LEU A 940 37.67 -0.66 14.36
CA LEU A 940 37.70 0.79 14.20
C LEU A 940 37.18 1.51 15.44
N SER A 941 36.10 1.00 16.04
CA SER A 941 35.49 1.57 17.24
C SER A 941 36.46 1.53 18.42
N ALA A 942 37.05 0.37 18.70
CA ALA A 942 38.04 0.21 19.77
C ALA A 942 39.34 0.98 19.51
N TRP A 943 39.80 1.04 18.25
CA TRP A 943 40.98 1.82 17.86
C TRP A 943 40.78 3.31 18.12
N THR A 944 39.63 3.84 17.70
CA THR A 944 39.27 5.24 17.93
C THR A 944 39.21 5.53 19.43
N ALA A 945 38.52 4.66 20.17
CA ALA A 945 38.27 4.80 21.60
C ALA A 945 39.55 4.79 22.45
N LEU A 946 40.46 3.85 22.19
CA LEU A 946 41.58 3.59 23.09
C LEU A 946 42.90 4.18 22.60
N ARG A 947 43.06 4.36 21.29
CA ARG A 947 44.35 4.75 20.70
C ARG A 947 44.33 6.14 20.07
N GLU A 948 43.36 6.47 19.24
CA GLU A 948 43.27 7.83 18.66
C GLU A 948 42.93 8.87 19.73
N MET A 949 42.14 8.50 20.74
CA MET A 949 41.85 9.36 21.90
C MET A 949 42.92 9.32 23.02
N ASP A 950 43.99 8.51 22.85
CA ASP A 950 45.06 8.28 23.84
C ASP A 950 44.54 7.91 25.24
N THR A 951 43.55 7.01 25.26
CA THR A 951 42.77 6.74 26.48
C THR A 951 43.42 5.74 27.42
N VAL A 952 44.32 4.88 26.95
CA VAL A 952 45.01 3.85 27.77
C VAL A 952 46.51 4.14 27.84
N ARG A 953 47.07 4.09 29.05
CA ARG A 953 48.50 4.31 29.32
C ARG A 953 49.17 3.05 29.87
N ASP A 954 50.51 3.03 29.82
CA ASP A 954 51.31 1.96 30.42
C ASP A 954 51.07 1.87 31.93
N GLY A 955 50.78 0.67 32.41
CA GLY A 955 50.43 0.41 33.80
C GLY A 955 49.00 0.80 34.22
N ASP A 956 48.13 1.26 33.30
CA ASP A 956 46.72 1.47 33.61
C ASP A 956 46.01 0.13 33.94
N VAL A 957 45.08 0.15 34.89
CA VAL A 957 44.10 -0.92 35.07
C VAL A 957 42.87 -0.60 34.22
N VAL A 958 42.52 -1.49 33.28
CA VAL A 958 41.43 -1.30 32.31
C VAL A 958 40.34 -2.33 32.58
N LEU A 959 39.12 -1.86 32.85
CA LEU A 959 37.92 -2.69 32.97
C LEU A 959 37.07 -2.56 31.69
N ILE A 960 36.82 -3.66 30.99
CA ILE A 960 36.01 -3.69 29.77
C ILE A 960 34.69 -4.39 30.10
N HIS A 961 33.56 -3.74 29.83
CA HIS A 961 32.24 -4.35 29.92
C HIS A 961 31.88 -5.02 28.59
N ALA A 962 31.62 -6.32 28.62
CA ALA A 962 31.27 -7.13 27.46
C ALA A 962 29.83 -7.68 27.58
N ALA A 963 28.95 -7.25 26.67
CA ALA A 963 27.62 -7.83 26.47
C ALA A 963 27.60 -8.63 25.15
N SER A 964 26.93 -9.78 25.12
CA SER A 964 26.90 -10.69 23.96
C SER A 964 25.61 -10.52 23.14
N ALA A 965 25.34 -9.31 22.62
CA ALA A 965 24.15 -9.06 21.80
C ALA A 965 24.43 -9.09 20.29
N SER A 966 25.60 -8.65 19.81
CA SER A 966 25.93 -8.59 18.37
C SER A 966 27.38 -8.94 18.00
N ARG A 967 27.61 -9.40 16.74
CA ARG A 967 28.96 -9.75 16.21
C ARG A 967 29.96 -8.59 16.26
N SER A 968 29.49 -7.34 16.10
CA SER A 968 30.34 -6.15 16.14
C SER A 968 30.81 -5.79 17.55
N GLU A 969 29.97 -6.02 18.57
CA GLU A 969 30.32 -5.77 19.99
C GLU A 969 31.36 -6.79 20.48
N VAL A 970 31.23 -8.05 20.04
CA VAL A 970 32.24 -9.08 20.29
C VAL A 970 33.58 -8.66 19.68
N SER A 971 33.59 -8.22 18.42
CA SER A 971 34.82 -7.72 17.77
C SER A 971 35.41 -6.49 18.48
N ALA A 972 34.58 -5.53 18.90
CA ALA A 972 35.02 -4.35 19.63
C ALA A 972 35.65 -4.70 20.98
N THR A 973 35.03 -5.64 21.73
CA THR A 973 35.55 -6.16 23.00
C THR A 973 36.92 -6.80 22.80
N GLN A 974 37.06 -7.67 21.80
CA GLN A 974 38.32 -8.34 21.48
C GLN A 974 39.42 -7.34 21.10
N ALA A 975 39.10 -6.38 20.25
CA ALA A 975 40.02 -5.33 19.84
C ALA A 975 40.45 -4.45 21.03
N ALA A 976 39.53 -4.11 21.93
CA ALA A 976 39.80 -3.33 23.13
C ALA A 976 40.78 -4.04 24.08
N VAL A 977 40.56 -5.33 24.35
CA VAL A 977 41.47 -6.17 25.17
C VAL A 977 42.89 -6.16 24.56
N GLN A 978 43.00 -6.41 23.26
CA GLN A 978 44.29 -6.49 22.58
C GLN A 978 45.03 -5.15 22.57
N ILE A 979 44.33 -4.03 22.34
CA ILE A 979 44.92 -2.69 22.37
C ILE A 979 45.43 -2.37 23.78
N ALA A 980 44.62 -2.62 24.81
CA ALA A 980 44.99 -2.34 26.20
C ALA A 980 46.21 -3.18 26.64
N ARG A 981 46.21 -4.49 26.38
CA ARG A 981 47.34 -5.38 26.72
C ARG A 981 48.64 -4.98 26.03
N ARG A 982 48.58 -4.61 24.74
CA ARG A 982 49.76 -4.15 24.00
C ARG A 982 50.31 -2.81 24.50
N HIS A 983 49.50 -2.02 25.21
CA HIS A 983 49.96 -0.83 25.93
C HIS A 983 50.50 -1.14 27.33
N GLY A 984 50.60 -2.40 27.75
CA GLY A 984 51.10 -2.77 29.08
C GLY A 984 50.07 -2.61 30.20
N ALA A 985 48.79 -2.43 29.87
CA ALA A 985 47.72 -2.31 30.85
C ALA A 985 47.33 -3.67 31.46
N GLU A 986 46.90 -3.65 32.72
CA GLU A 986 46.27 -4.78 33.39
C GLU A 986 44.77 -4.78 33.05
N VAL A 987 44.29 -5.82 32.37
CA VAL A 987 42.92 -5.85 31.80
C VAL A 987 42.02 -6.79 32.60
N PHE A 988 40.85 -6.29 32.97
CA PHE A 988 39.72 -7.03 33.54
C PHE A 988 38.54 -6.95 32.56
N VAL A 989 37.78 -8.03 32.43
CA VAL A 989 36.57 -8.04 31.60
C VAL A 989 35.36 -8.47 32.44
N ALA A 990 34.36 -7.59 32.52
CA ALA A 990 33.09 -7.88 33.17
C ALA A 990 32.10 -8.40 32.12
N VAL A 991 31.52 -9.58 32.37
CA VAL A 991 30.68 -10.33 31.43
C VAL A 991 29.29 -10.53 32.04
N GLU A 992 28.24 -10.24 31.28
CA GLU A 992 26.85 -10.51 31.66
C GLU A 992 26.53 -12.02 31.63
N ALA A 993 25.55 -12.47 32.43
CA ALA A 993 25.18 -13.89 32.50
C ALA A 993 24.77 -14.49 31.14
N ALA A 994 24.15 -13.68 30.26
CA ALA A 994 23.79 -14.06 28.89
C ALA A 994 25.01 -14.27 27.96
N ALA A 995 26.19 -13.78 28.35
CA ALA A 995 27.44 -13.85 27.61
C ALA A 995 28.43 -14.89 28.16
N ALA A 996 27.97 -15.81 29.02
CA ALA A 996 28.80 -16.79 29.72
C ALA A 996 29.67 -17.68 28.79
N ALA A 997 29.24 -17.91 27.54
CA ALA A 997 30.01 -18.63 26.53
C ALA A 997 31.34 -17.93 26.16
N TRP A 998 31.38 -16.59 26.18
CA TRP A 998 32.62 -15.83 25.96
C TRP A 998 33.62 -15.97 27.12
N GLY A 999 33.14 -16.19 28.34
CA GLY A 999 33.95 -16.09 29.57
C GLY A 999 35.11 -17.09 29.67
N ALA A 1000 34.90 -18.37 29.33
CA ALA A 1000 35.93 -19.40 29.48
C ALA A 1000 36.84 -19.54 28.25
N GLN A 1001 36.26 -19.59 27.04
CA GLN A 1001 37.01 -19.78 25.79
C GLN A 1001 37.64 -18.47 25.27
N GLY A 1002 36.96 -17.33 25.43
CA GLY A 1002 37.47 -16.03 24.98
C GLY A 1002 38.67 -15.56 25.81
N ALA A 1003 38.65 -15.76 27.13
CA ALA A 1003 39.73 -15.33 28.02
C ALA A 1003 41.05 -16.07 27.76
N GLU A 1004 41.00 -17.39 27.51
CA GLU A 1004 42.18 -18.20 27.20
C GLU A 1004 42.79 -17.82 25.84
N ALA A 1005 41.96 -17.61 24.81
CA ALA A 1005 42.39 -17.20 23.46
C ALA A 1005 43.12 -15.83 23.46
N TYR A 1006 42.77 -14.94 24.38
CA TYR A 1006 43.39 -13.62 24.54
C TYR A 1006 44.33 -13.51 25.74
N GLY A 1007 44.74 -14.64 26.34
CA GLY A 1007 45.75 -14.74 27.39
C GLY A 1007 45.44 -13.94 28.66
N LEU A 1008 44.16 -13.83 29.02
CA LEU A 1008 43.70 -13.32 30.31
C LEU A 1008 43.66 -14.48 31.32
N ALA A 1009 44.03 -14.23 32.56
CA ALA A 1009 43.88 -15.22 33.62
C ALA A 1009 42.39 -15.40 33.95
N ALA A 1010 41.97 -16.61 34.36
CA ALA A 1010 40.57 -16.90 34.65
C ALA A 1010 39.95 -15.97 35.70
N ASP A 1011 40.78 -15.45 36.61
CA ASP A 1011 40.38 -14.52 37.65
C ASP A 1011 40.31 -13.06 37.17
N HIS A 1012 40.69 -12.76 35.93
CA HIS A 1012 40.51 -11.45 35.28
C HIS A 1012 39.17 -11.32 34.53
N VAL A 1013 38.37 -12.38 34.50
CA VAL A 1013 37.00 -12.39 33.98
C VAL A 1013 36.04 -12.34 35.16
N LEU A 1014 35.20 -11.30 35.21
CA LEU A 1014 34.32 -10.99 36.33
C LEU A 1014 32.85 -11.05 35.88
N SER A 1015 31.95 -11.37 36.80
CA SER A 1015 30.51 -11.20 36.57
C SER A 1015 30.13 -9.72 36.70
N SER A 1016 29.22 -9.23 35.86
CA SER A 1016 28.75 -7.84 35.87
C SER A 1016 27.70 -7.52 36.95
N ASP A 1017 27.55 -8.35 37.99
CA ASP A 1017 26.58 -8.16 39.08
C ASP A 1017 26.95 -7.04 40.08
N GLU A 1018 26.06 -6.78 41.05
CA GLU A 1018 26.17 -5.70 42.06
C GLU A 1018 27.49 -5.73 42.87
N SER A 1019 28.28 -6.80 42.82
CA SER A 1019 29.55 -6.92 43.54
C SER A 1019 30.78 -6.41 42.79
N LEU A 1020 30.68 -6.07 41.48
CA LEU A 1020 31.80 -5.74 40.60
C LEU A 1020 32.77 -4.68 41.17
N SER A 1021 32.22 -3.62 41.77
CA SER A 1021 33.02 -2.52 42.32
C SER A 1021 33.86 -2.94 43.54
N SER A 1022 33.38 -3.88 44.34
CA SER A 1022 34.13 -4.42 45.49
C SER A 1022 35.30 -5.28 45.00
N VAL A 1023 35.06 -6.14 44.00
CA VAL A 1023 36.08 -7.03 43.43
C VAL A 1023 37.21 -6.24 42.78
N ILE A 1024 36.88 -5.21 41.98
CA ILE A 1024 37.90 -4.36 41.34
C ILE A 1024 38.68 -3.55 42.38
N LYS A 1025 38.02 -3.04 43.43
CA LYS A 1025 38.70 -2.31 44.50
C LYS A 1025 39.64 -3.23 45.29
N ASP A 1026 39.23 -4.45 45.63
CA ASP A 1026 40.09 -5.42 46.32
C ASP A 1026 41.33 -5.75 45.48
N ARG A 1027 41.18 -5.95 44.18
CA ARG A 1027 42.28 -6.25 43.26
C ARG A 1027 43.22 -5.07 43.00
N THR A 1028 42.71 -3.85 43.09
CA THR A 1028 43.49 -2.63 42.81
C THR A 1028 44.04 -1.95 44.07
N GLY A 1029 43.86 -2.54 45.26
CA GLY A 1029 44.29 -1.97 46.54
C GLY A 1029 43.46 -0.75 46.96
N GLY A 1030 42.16 -0.78 46.68
CA GLY A 1030 41.17 0.26 46.98
C GLY A 1030 41.10 1.40 45.94
N ARG A 1031 41.87 1.34 44.86
CA ARG A 1031 42.04 2.44 43.90
C ARG A 1031 40.96 2.52 42.82
N GLY A 1032 40.42 1.38 42.38
CA GLY A 1032 39.55 1.29 41.20
C GLY A 1032 40.32 1.16 39.89
N ALA A 1033 39.61 1.04 38.77
CA ALA A 1033 40.16 0.97 37.42
C ALA A 1033 40.49 2.37 36.86
N ASN A 1034 41.65 2.50 36.21
CA ASN A 1034 42.08 3.74 35.55
C ASN A 1034 41.24 4.06 34.31
N VAL A 1035 40.80 3.03 33.58
CA VAL A 1035 39.94 3.15 32.41
C VAL A 1035 38.81 2.14 32.52
N VAL A 1036 37.57 2.59 32.34
CA VAL A 1036 36.40 1.72 32.20
C VAL A 1036 35.84 1.91 30.80
N VAL A 1037 35.66 0.82 30.06
CA VAL A 1037 35.19 0.83 28.66
C VAL A 1037 33.86 0.11 28.61
N GLU A 1038 32.83 0.82 28.18
CA GLU A 1038 31.50 0.26 27.94
C GLU A 1038 31.33 0.05 26.43
N VAL A 1039 31.21 -1.21 26.01
CA VAL A 1039 31.11 -1.60 24.58
C VAL A 1039 29.65 -1.72 24.11
N SER A 1040 28.71 -1.82 25.04
CA SER A 1040 27.28 -1.97 24.77
C SER A 1040 26.47 -1.24 25.86
N PRO A 1041 25.32 -0.61 25.54
CA PRO A 1041 24.56 0.12 26.53
C PRO A 1041 24.02 -0.82 27.62
N SER A 1042 24.43 -0.56 28.85
CA SER A 1042 23.99 -1.34 30.01
C SER A 1042 22.80 -0.69 30.75
N GLU A 1043 22.04 -1.50 31.50
CA GLU A 1043 20.97 -0.98 32.37
C GLU A 1043 21.53 0.01 33.40
N GLN A 1044 20.68 0.90 33.91
CA GLN A 1044 21.10 1.99 34.81
C GLN A 1044 21.87 1.49 36.05
N GLU A 1045 21.51 0.32 36.58
CA GLU A 1045 22.17 -0.32 37.73
C GLU A 1045 23.59 -0.80 37.37
N THR A 1046 23.75 -1.51 36.25
CA THR A 1046 25.05 -1.98 35.74
C THR A 1046 25.98 -0.82 35.40
N ARG A 1047 25.46 0.23 34.74
CA ARG A 1047 26.25 1.43 34.42
C ARG A 1047 26.71 2.15 35.69
N GLN A 1048 25.86 2.20 36.72
CA GLN A 1048 26.24 2.75 38.02
C GLN A 1048 27.35 1.93 38.69
N ALA A 1049 27.27 0.58 38.64
CA ALA A 1049 28.31 -0.30 39.15
C ALA A 1049 29.66 -0.12 38.40
N LEU A 1050 29.64 0.03 37.07
CA LEU A 1050 30.81 0.34 36.25
C LEU A 1050 31.41 1.70 36.59
N MET A 1051 30.57 2.74 36.75
CA MET A 1051 30.99 4.06 37.22
C MET A 1051 31.61 3.99 38.62
N ASP A 1052 31.11 3.11 39.48
CA ASP A 1052 31.65 2.90 40.82
C ASP A 1052 33.03 2.26 40.84
N CYS A 1053 33.41 1.55 39.76
CA CYS A 1053 34.73 0.99 39.55
C CYS A 1053 35.79 2.02 39.13
N VAL A 1054 35.39 3.19 38.62
CA VAL A 1054 36.33 4.20 38.10
C VAL A 1054 37.17 4.81 39.22
N ALA A 1055 38.49 4.77 39.07
CA ALA A 1055 39.45 5.38 39.98
C ALA A 1055 39.36 6.91 39.99
N THR A 1056 39.92 7.54 41.03
CA THR A 1056 40.12 9.00 41.01
C THR A 1056 41.07 9.36 39.85
N PHE A 1057 40.73 10.37 39.04
CA PHE A 1057 41.42 10.69 37.78
C PHE A 1057 41.26 9.63 36.66
N GLY A 1058 40.31 8.70 36.82
CA GLY A 1058 40.01 7.68 35.83
C GLY A 1058 39.24 8.21 34.61
N ARG A 1059 39.15 7.36 33.59
CA ARG A 1059 38.46 7.62 32.32
C ARG A 1059 37.34 6.61 32.14
N PHE A 1060 36.17 7.07 31.71
CA PHE A 1060 35.06 6.21 31.35
C PHE A 1060 34.73 6.45 29.87
N VAL A 1061 34.84 5.40 29.06
CA VAL A 1061 34.71 5.47 27.59
C VAL A 1061 33.48 4.71 27.14
N ASP A 1062 32.61 5.41 26.42
CA ASP A 1062 31.37 4.88 25.90
C ASP A 1062 31.52 4.61 24.39
N ILE A 1063 31.67 3.33 24.03
CA ILE A 1063 31.77 2.86 22.64
C ILE A 1063 30.37 2.41 22.20
N LEU A 1064 29.48 3.35 21.90
CA LEU A 1064 28.10 3.03 21.52
C LEU A 1064 27.89 3.06 20.00
N PRO A 1065 27.18 2.08 19.41
CA PRO A 1065 26.43 2.30 18.19
C PRO A 1065 25.22 3.23 18.48
N PRO A 1066 24.85 4.14 17.57
CA PRO A 1066 23.73 5.05 17.79
C PRO A 1066 22.40 4.33 17.60
N GLY A 1067 21.63 4.16 18.68
CA GLY A 1067 20.19 3.94 18.56
C GLY A 1067 19.56 3.08 19.65
N ASP A 1068 19.23 3.69 20.80
CA ASP A 1068 17.92 3.43 21.45
C ASP A 1068 17.56 4.38 22.61
N ASN A 1069 18.16 5.58 22.69
CA ASN A 1069 17.72 6.56 23.70
C ASN A 1069 16.76 7.58 23.10
N LYS A 1070 15.45 7.36 23.34
CA LYS A 1070 14.35 8.28 22.99
C LYS A 1070 14.38 9.59 23.78
N ASP A 1071 15.25 9.74 24.76
CA ASP A 1071 15.33 10.94 25.60
C ASP A 1071 16.71 11.60 25.53
N GLY A 1072 16.81 12.70 24.79
CA GLY A 1072 18.01 13.55 24.77
C GLY A 1072 18.33 14.24 26.11
N ASN A 1073 17.52 14.02 27.14
CA ASN A 1073 17.70 14.59 28.49
C ASN A 1073 18.57 13.74 29.43
N SER A 1074 18.81 12.46 29.15
CA SER A 1074 19.51 11.56 30.09
C SER A 1074 21.02 11.83 30.18
N ARG A 1075 21.68 12.14 29.05
CA ARG A 1075 23.14 12.34 29.00
C ARG A 1075 23.63 13.59 29.75
N GLN A 1076 22.85 14.67 29.77
CA GLN A 1076 23.19 15.89 30.51
C GLN A 1076 22.74 15.85 31.99
N GLN A 1077 21.68 15.10 32.32
CA GLN A 1077 21.21 14.98 33.71
C GLN A 1077 22.08 14.02 34.54
N GLN A 1078 22.71 13.01 33.94
CA GLN A 1078 23.55 12.05 34.68
C GLN A 1078 25.00 12.53 34.92
N ALA A 1079 25.50 13.48 34.13
CA ALA A 1079 26.74 14.19 34.45
C ALA A 1079 26.64 15.00 35.75
N ALA A 1080 25.42 15.33 36.19
CA ALA A 1080 25.17 16.04 37.45
C ALA A 1080 25.16 15.12 38.70
N ALA A 1081 25.18 13.78 38.54
CA ALA A 1081 25.00 12.83 39.64
C ALA A 1081 26.31 12.33 40.28
N VAL A 1082 27.49 12.63 39.73
CA VAL A 1082 28.76 12.05 40.21
C VAL A 1082 29.60 13.11 40.92
N GLY A 1083 29.48 13.17 42.25
CA GLY A 1083 30.33 13.97 43.14
C GLY A 1083 31.78 13.47 43.26
N ARG A 1084 32.35 12.84 42.23
CA ARG A 1084 33.74 12.35 42.23
C ARG A 1084 34.64 13.34 41.51
N SER A 1085 35.67 13.82 42.20
CA SER A 1085 36.63 14.78 41.65
C SER A 1085 37.47 14.16 40.53
N ASN A 1086 37.44 14.81 39.36
CA ASN A 1086 38.36 14.64 38.21
C ASN A 1086 38.23 13.37 37.34
N VAL A 1087 37.05 12.76 37.21
CA VAL A 1087 36.81 11.69 36.22
C VAL A 1087 36.55 12.29 34.82
N ARG A 1088 37.14 11.69 33.76
CA ARG A 1088 36.90 12.06 32.35
C ARG A 1088 35.89 11.11 31.71
N LEU A 1089 34.93 11.65 30.98
CA LEU A 1089 33.91 10.91 30.23
C LEU A 1089 34.11 11.13 28.73
N ASP A 1090 34.42 10.07 27.99
CA ASP A 1090 34.61 10.11 26.54
C ASP A 1090 33.54 9.28 25.83
N THR A 1091 33.09 9.72 24.65
CA THR A 1091 32.08 9.02 23.84
C THR A 1091 32.58 8.90 22.40
N VAL A 1092 32.44 7.72 21.81
CA VAL A 1092 32.89 7.42 20.44
C VAL A 1092 31.69 7.22 19.54
N ASP A 1093 31.49 8.15 18.60
CA ASP A 1093 30.43 8.08 17.57
C ASP A 1093 31.06 7.89 16.18
N ILE A 1094 31.09 6.64 15.72
CA ILE A 1094 31.70 6.27 14.43
C ILE A 1094 30.91 6.83 13.24
N GLU A 1095 29.59 6.98 13.35
CA GLU A 1095 28.76 7.54 12.27
C GLU A 1095 29.09 9.03 12.06
N ALA A 1096 29.20 9.78 13.15
CA ALA A 1096 29.61 11.19 13.12
C ALA A 1096 31.03 11.34 12.57
N LEU A 1097 31.96 10.48 12.99
CA LEU A 1097 33.36 10.48 12.54
C LEU A 1097 33.46 10.29 11.01
N VAL A 1098 32.82 9.24 10.49
CA VAL A 1098 32.87 8.92 9.05
C VAL A 1098 32.14 9.97 8.21
N SER A 1099 31.05 10.53 8.73
CA SER A 1099 30.30 11.57 8.02
C SER A 1099 31.06 12.90 7.94
N ALA A 1100 31.94 13.18 8.90
CA ALA A 1100 32.74 14.40 8.92
C ALA A 1100 34.00 14.30 8.02
N ASP A 1101 34.68 13.14 8.02
CA ASP A 1101 35.90 12.93 7.24
C ASP A 1101 36.05 11.46 6.81
N VAL A 1102 35.54 11.14 5.61
CA VAL A 1102 35.55 9.78 5.06
C VAL A 1102 36.99 9.30 4.78
N GLU A 1103 37.85 10.16 4.27
CA GLU A 1103 39.21 9.77 3.86
C GLU A 1103 40.12 9.59 5.07
N GLY A 1104 40.03 10.48 6.06
CA GLY A 1104 40.71 10.32 7.34
C GLY A 1104 40.24 9.07 8.09
N SER A 1105 38.94 8.78 8.05
CA SER A 1105 38.38 7.56 8.64
C SER A 1105 38.86 6.29 7.92
N ARG A 1106 39.03 6.33 6.59
CA ARG A 1106 39.57 5.19 5.81
C ARG A 1106 41.00 4.89 6.22
N SER A 1107 41.84 5.93 6.28
CA SER A 1107 43.23 5.78 6.76
C SER A 1107 43.29 5.26 8.20
N MET A 1108 42.35 5.66 9.06
CA MET A 1108 42.24 5.16 10.44
C MET A 1108 41.86 3.69 10.48
N LEU A 1109 40.91 3.25 9.65
CA LEU A 1109 40.52 1.85 9.52
C LEU A 1109 41.70 0.98 9.02
N GLU A 1110 42.46 1.45 8.03
CA GLU A 1110 43.65 0.74 7.54
C GLU A 1110 44.69 0.56 8.65
N ARG A 1111 44.97 1.60 9.43
CA ARG A 1111 45.88 1.50 10.60
C ARG A 1111 45.35 0.56 11.67
N ALA A 1112 44.05 0.61 11.94
CA ALA A 1112 43.41 -0.30 12.89
C ALA A 1112 43.56 -1.75 12.42
N MET A 1113 43.27 -2.05 11.16
CA MET A 1113 43.39 -3.40 10.60
C MET A 1113 44.84 -3.89 10.59
N ALA A 1114 45.79 -3.07 10.15
CA ALA A 1114 47.22 -3.39 10.15
C ALA A 1114 47.77 -3.68 11.55
N PHE A 1115 47.23 -3.02 12.59
CA PHE A 1115 47.62 -3.32 13.97
C PHE A 1115 47.27 -4.77 14.35
N PHE A 1116 46.16 -5.31 13.88
CA PHE A 1116 45.71 -6.65 14.24
C PHE A 1116 46.25 -7.76 13.32
N GLU A 1117 47.07 -7.44 12.32
CA GLU A 1117 47.72 -8.46 11.48
C GLU A 1117 48.79 -9.26 12.25
N PRO A 1118 48.97 -10.57 11.95
CA PRO A 1118 49.96 -11.39 12.65
C PRO A 1118 51.39 -10.91 12.34
N GLN A 1119 52.15 -10.55 13.37
CA GLN A 1119 53.59 -10.37 13.22
C GLN A 1119 54.29 -11.74 13.17
N PRO A 1120 55.30 -11.94 12.30
CA PRO A 1120 55.93 -13.25 12.06
C PRO A 1120 56.63 -13.89 13.28
N GLN A 1121 56.67 -13.23 14.44
CA GLN A 1121 57.26 -13.73 15.68
C GLN A 1121 56.26 -14.02 16.82
N GLN A 1122 54.94 -13.91 16.57
CA GLN A 1122 53.90 -14.26 17.55
C GLN A 1122 52.98 -15.35 16.98
N ARG A 1123 52.63 -16.34 17.83
CA ARG A 1123 51.65 -17.39 17.44
C ARG A 1123 50.35 -16.71 16.98
N PRO A 1124 49.77 -17.11 15.83
CA PRO A 1124 48.48 -16.58 15.41
C PRO A 1124 47.42 -16.91 16.47
N ILE A 1125 46.73 -15.88 16.97
CA ILE A 1125 45.44 -16.07 17.65
C ILE A 1125 44.44 -16.19 16.51
N SER A 1126 44.11 -17.42 16.10
CA SER A 1126 43.10 -17.65 15.07
C SER A 1126 41.73 -17.17 15.55
N PRO A 1127 40.89 -16.59 14.69
CA PRO A 1127 39.46 -16.50 14.97
C PRO A 1127 38.93 -17.94 15.14
N THR A 1128 38.25 -18.20 16.25
CA THR A 1128 37.63 -19.49 16.53
C THR A 1128 36.62 -19.84 15.45
N GLU A 1129 36.89 -20.91 14.68
CA GLU A 1129 35.86 -21.65 13.95
C GLU A 1129 34.96 -22.33 14.99
N GLY A 1130 33.69 -21.93 15.02
CA GLY A 1130 32.65 -22.60 15.78
C GLY A 1130 31.98 -21.69 16.80
N GLU A 1131 30.81 -21.15 16.44
CA GLU A 1131 29.59 -21.20 17.26
C GLU A 1131 28.44 -20.52 16.50
N ALA A 1132 27.39 -21.30 16.22
CA ALA A 1132 26.12 -20.77 15.77
C ALA A 1132 25.42 -20.14 16.98
N VAL A 1133 25.51 -18.83 17.11
CA VAL A 1133 24.70 -18.07 18.08
C VAL A 1133 23.34 -17.80 17.43
N THR A 1134 22.33 -18.58 17.84
CA THR A 1134 20.92 -18.29 17.61
C THR A 1134 20.44 -17.32 18.68
N THR A 1135 20.29 -16.04 18.35
CA THR A 1135 19.42 -15.12 19.09
C THR A 1135 18.84 -14.05 18.15
N THR A 1136 17.56 -13.76 18.38
CA THR A 1136 16.71 -12.79 17.69
C THR A 1136 17.00 -11.37 18.16
N ALA A 1137 17.47 -10.48 17.27
CA ALA A 1137 17.51 -9.04 17.55
C ALA A 1137 17.36 -8.18 16.28
N LYS A 1138 16.61 -7.08 16.44
CA LYS A 1138 16.22 -6.07 15.45
C LYS A 1138 17.40 -5.17 15.00
N PRO A 1139 17.27 -4.41 13.90
CA PRO A 1139 18.41 -4.21 12.98
C PRO A 1139 19.14 -2.85 12.99
N ALA A 1140 20.46 -2.89 12.75
CA ALA A 1140 21.37 -1.73 12.63
C ALA A 1140 21.45 -1.17 11.18
N ALA A 1141 20.37 -0.56 10.69
CA ALA A 1141 20.28 -0.08 9.30
C ALA A 1141 21.16 1.15 8.95
N ARG A 1142 21.70 1.89 9.92
CA ARG A 1142 22.50 3.12 9.69
C ARG A 1142 24.01 2.90 9.73
N VAL A 1143 24.48 1.98 10.58
CA VAL A 1143 25.90 1.72 10.78
C VAL A 1143 26.53 1.04 9.55
N SER A 1144 25.75 0.20 8.86
CA SER A 1144 26.08 -0.31 7.53
C SER A 1144 26.35 0.83 6.54
N GLN A 1145 25.62 1.95 6.59
CA GLN A 1145 25.79 3.08 5.66
C GLN A 1145 27.12 3.83 5.83
N ALA A 1146 27.63 3.98 7.05
CA ALA A 1146 28.95 4.56 7.31
C ALA A 1146 30.08 3.63 6.84
N LEU A 1147 29.93 2.32 7.08
CA LEU A 1147 30.89 1.31 6.62
C LEU A 1147 30.91 1.20 5.09
N TRP A 1148 29.76 1.27 4.42
CA TRP A 1148 29.66 1.32 2.95
C TRP A 1148 30.32 2.58 2.36
N ARG A 1149 30.24 3.74 3.03
CA ARG A 1149 30.96 4.96 2.62
C ARG A 1149 32.48 4.81 2.75
N LEU A 1150 32.93 4.10 3.78
CA LEU A 1150 34.33 3.77 4.05
C LEU A 1150 34.92 2.78 3.04
N LEU A 1151 34.20 1.69 2.73
CA LEU A 1151 34.68 0.60 1.89
C LEU A 1151 34.48 0.86 0.37
N GLY A 1152 33.46 1.62 -0.03
CA GLY A 1152 33.13 1.80 -1.46
C GLY A 1152 32.77 0.46 -2.15
N ASP A 1153 32.96 0.38 -3.47
CA ASP A 1153 32.82 -0.87 -4.26
C ASP A 1153 33.96 -1.90 -4.00
N ALA A 1154 34.92 -1.58 -3.11
CA ALA A 1154 36.05 -2.45 -2.84
C ALA A 1154 35.64 -3.56 -1.86
N THR A 1155 35.44 -4.76 -2.40
CA THR A 1155 35.33 -5.98 -1.59
C THR A 1155 36.67 -6.23 -0.89
N MET A 1156 36.73 -5.97 0.42
CA MET A 1156 37.78 -6.51 1.29
C MET A 1156 37.61 -8.03 1.33
N THR A 1157 38.40 -8.75 0.55
CA THR A 1157 38.47 -10.21 0.60
C THR A 1157 39.19 -10.64 1.87
N VAL A 1158 38.44 -10.98 2.92
CA VAL A 1158 38.95 -11.86 3.96
C VAL A 1158 39.03 -13.26 3.33
N THR A 1159 40.24 -13.71 3.02
CA THR A 1159 40.48 -15.05 2.49
C THR A 1159 40.23 -16.09 3.58
N THR A 1160 38.98 -16.51 3.76
CA THR A 1160 38.67 -17.82 4.32
C THR A 1160 38.64 -18.84 3.16
N PRO A 1161 39.35 -19.98 3.27
CA PRO A 1161 39.43 -20.94 2.18
C PRO A 1161 38.19 -21.82 2.20
N THR A 1162 37.03 -21.34 1.75
CA THR A 1162 35.97 -22.17 1.13
C THR A 1162 34.79 -21.33 0.65
N THR A 1163 34.25 -21.70 -0.51
CA THR A 1163 33.00 -21.23 -1.14
C THR A 1163 32.93 -19.79 -1.65
N THR A 1164 33.31 -19.62 -2.92
CA THR A 1164 32.86 -18.51 -3.77
C THR A 1164 31.37 -18.62 -4.06
N VAL A 1165 30.55 -17.78 -3.42
CA VAL A 1165 29.19 -17.48 -3.88
C VAL A 1165 29.20 -16.12 -4.56
N SER A 1166 29.02 -16.11 -5.88
CA SER A 1166 28.87 -14.90 -6.68
C SER A 1166 27.42 -14.40 -6.59
N HIS A 1167 27.11 -13.49 -5.67
CA HIS A 1167 25.89 -12.69 -5.76
C HIS A 1167 26.12 -11.49 -6.68
N LYS A 1168 25.60 -11.55 -7.91
CA LYS A 1168 25.41 -10.35 -8.74
C LYS A 1168 24.21 -9.60 -8.18
N ALA A 1169 24.46 -8.53 -7.42
CA ALA A 1169 23.44 -7.52 -7.15
C ALA A 1169 23.18 -6.77 -8.47
N ASP A 1170 21.99 -6.93 -9.04
CA ASP A 1170 21.48 -5.99 -10.05
C ASP A 1170 21.21 -4.67 -9.33
N SER A 1171 22.26 -3.87 -9.11
CA SER A 1171 22.10 -2.46 -8.79
C SER A 1171 21.23 -1.84 -9.88
N ALA A 1172 20.27 -1.00 -9.50
CA ALA A 1172 19.48 -0.22 -10.44
C ALA A 1172 20.42 0.65 -11.27
N ALA A 1173 20.88 0.11 -12.40
CA ALA A 1173 21.72 0.84 -13.33
C ALA A 1173 20.89 2.02 -13.81
N ASP A 1174 21.40 3.24 -13.57
CA ASP A 1174 20.90 4.44 -14.24
C ASP A 1174 20.84 4.14 -15.74
N LEU A 1175 19.64 3.90 -16.27
CA LEU A 1175 19.41 3.61 -17.68
C LEU A 1175 19.83 4.85 -18.48
N LYS A 1176 21.06 4.85 -18.97
CA LYS A 1176 21.62 5.89 -19.83
C LYS A 1176 21.36 5.56 -21.29
N PHE A 1177 21.10 6.59 -22.06
CA PHE A 1177 21.08 6.46 -23.51
C PHE A 1177 22.49 6.26 -24.04
N LYS A 1178 22.61 5.43 -25.08
CA LYS A 1178 23.86 5.23 -25.81
C LYS A 1178 24.24 6.54 -26.50
N LEU A 1179 25.47 6.98 -26.25
CA LEU A 1179 25.99 8.25 -26.77
C LEU A 1179 26.07 8.23 -28.32
N ASP A 1180 26.29 7.06 -28.91
CA ASP A 1180 26.51 6.81 -30.33
C ASP A 1180 25.25 6.37 -31.11
N ALA A 1181 24.09 6.33 -30.45
CA ALA A 1181 22.83 5.94 -31.07
C ALA A 1181 21.98 7.17 -31.47
N SER A 1182 21.18 6.99 -32.53
CA SER A 1182 20.17 7.97 -32.97
C SER A 1182 18.79 7.61 -32.44
N TYR A 1183 18.12 8.60 -31.85
CA TYR A 1183 16.82 8.45 -31.20
C TYR A 1183 15.75 9.24 -31.94
N VAL A 1184 14.69 8.57 -32.41
CA VAL A 1184 13.63 9.19 -33.19
C VAL A 1184 12.39 9.44 -32.33
N ILE A 1185 11.90 10.68 -32.31
CA ILE A 1185 10.67 11.08 -31.63
C ILE A 1185 9.65 11.54 -32.68
N ALA A 1186 8.66 10.70 -32.95
CA ALA A 1186 7.52 11.06 -33.77
C ALA A 1186 6.59 12.03 -33.03
N GLY A 1187 6.34 13.21 -33.60
CA GLY A 1187 5.60 14.28 -32.91
C GLY A 1187 6.46 15.13 -31.97
N GLY A 1188 7.79 15.16 -32.19
CA GLY A 1188 8.77 15.81 -31.31
C GLY A 1188 8.57 17.32 -31.07
N ALA A 1189 7.82 18.01 -31.94
CA ALA A 1189 7.47 19.42 -31.77
C ALA A 1189 6.31 19.66 -30.77
N GLY A 1190 5.55 18.62 -30.40
CA GLY A 1190 4.45 18.72 -29.43
C GLY A 1190 4.93 18.78 -27.97
N GLY A 1191 4.11 19.29 -27.05
CA GLY A 1191 4.50 19.51 -25.65
C GLY A 1191 5.13 18.28 -24.96
N ALA A 1192 4.53 17.10 -25.12
CA ALA A 1192 5.09 15.85 -24.60
C ALA A 1192 6.41 15.46 -25.28
N GLY A 1193 6.47 15.53 -26.62
CA GLY A 1193 7.68 15.23 -27.40
C GLY A 1193 8.87 16.10 -27.01
N ARG A 1194 8.64 17.40 -26.78
CA ARG A 1194 9.67 18.33 -26.30
C ARG A 1194 10.19 17.96 -24.90
N SER A 1195 9.29 17.59 -23.99
CA SER A 1195 9.68 17.14 -22.64
C SER A 1195 10.50 15.85 -22.67
N VAL A 1196 10.09 14.89 -23.51
CA VAL A 1196 10.82 13.63 -23.70
C VAL A 1196 12.20 13.90 -24.29
N ALA A 1197 12.32 14.78 -25.29
CA ALA A 1197 13.62 15.12 -25.90
C ALA A 1197 14.61 15.69 -24.86
N ARG A 1198 14.17 16.62 -24.00
CA ARG A 1198 15.00 17.15 -22.89
C ARG A 1198 15.40 16.06 -21.91
N TRP A 1199 14.45 15.19 -21.53
CA TRP A 1199 14.70 14.08 -20.62
C TRP A 1199 15.71 13.08 -21.18
N MET A 1200 15.63 12.77 -22.48
CA MET A 1200 16.58 11.90 -23.19
C MET A 1200 17.97 12.53 -23.24
N ALA A 1201 18.07 13.81 -23.60
CA ALA A 1201 19.35 14.54 -23.67
C ALA A 1201 20.06 14.59 -22.31
N ALA A 1202 19.32 14.89 -21.24
CA ALA A 1202 19.82 14.88 -19.87
C ALA A 1202 20.32 13.49 -19.40
N ARG A 1203 19.89 12.41 -20.07
CA ARG A 1203 20.29 11.01 -19.78
C ARG A 1203 21.30 10.44 -20.78
N GLY A 1204 21.93 11.29 -21.58
CA GLY A 1204 23.03 10.89 -22.46
C GLY A 1204 22.67 10.72 -23.93
N ALA A 1205 21.42 10.96 -24.36
CA ALA A 1205 21.13 10.96 -25.79
C ALA A 1205 21.84 12.15 -26.44
N ARG A 1206 22.60 11.91 -27.53
CA ARG A 1206 23.32 12.96 -28.27
C ARG A 1206 22.82 13.17 -29.68
N HIS A 1207 22.23 12.16 -30.29
CA HIS A 1207 21.62 12.24 -31.61
C HIS A 1207 20.10 12.07 -31.49
N ILE A 1208 19.34 13.16 -31.49
CA ILE A 1208 17.87 13.14 -31.39
C ILE A 1208 17.25 13.67 -32.69
N ILE A 1209 16.38 12.87 -33.30
CA ILE A 1209 15.65 13.18 -34.54
C ILE A 1209 14.19 13.47 -34.17
N LEU A 1210 13.78 14.74 -34.29
CA LEU A 1210 12.41 15.17 -34.01
C LEU A 1210 11.58 15.20 -35.30
N LEU A 1211 10.62 14.30 -35.46
CA LEU A 1211 9.71 14.32 -36.62
C LEU A 1211 8.51 15.22 -36.33
N SER A 1212 8.28 16.21 -37.19
CA SER A 1212 7.14 17.12 -37.11
C SER A 1212 6.67 17.53 -38.51
N ARG A 1213 5.36 17.47 -38.75
CA ARG A 1213 4.75 17.94 -40.02
C ARG A 1213 4.88 19.45 -40.20
N SER A 1214 4.88 20.21 -39.10
CA SER A 1214 5.05 21.66 -39.11
C SER A 1214 6.51 22.11 -38.95
N GLY A 1215 7.45 21.17 -38.77
CA GLY A 1215 8.87 21.46 -38.62
C GLY A 1215 9.18 22.47 -37.50
N SER A 1216 10.11 23.39 -37.78
CA SER A 1216 10.54 24.48 -36.89
C SER A 1216 9.64 25.73 -36.96
N ALA A 1217 8.40 25.61 -37.46
CA ALA A 1217 7.51 26.76 -37.62
C ALA A 1217 7.12 27.41 -36.27
N SER A 1218 7.11 26.64 -35.17
CA SER A 1218 6.81 27.14 -33.83
C SER A 1218 8.07 27.70 -33.15
N ALA A 1219 7.94 28.81 -32.42
CA ALA A 1219 9.04 29.42 -31.68
C ALA A 1219 9.62 28.46 -30.63
N GLU A 1220 8.77 27.70 -29.97
CA GLU A 1220 9.10 26.74 -28.92
C GLU A 1220 9.91 25.55 -29.45
N THR A 1221 9.69 25.17 -30.72
CA THR A 1221 10.45 24.09 -31.37
C THR A 1221 11.85 24.58 -31.74
N ARG A 1222 11.98 25.83 -32.19
CA ARG A 1222 13.30 26.44 -32.46
C ARG A 1222 14.11 26.63 -31.18
N GLU A 1223 13.45 27.07 -30.11
CA GLU A 1223 14.06 27.22 -28.79
C GLU A 1223 14.55 25.86 -28.25
N LEU A 1224 13.73 24.81 -28.34
CA LEU A 1224 14.17 23.46 -27.96
C LEU A 1224 15.39 22.99 -28.76
N VAL A 1225 15.39 23.19 -30.08
CA VAL A 1225 16.54 22.77 -30.91
C VAL A 1225 17.81 23.52 -30.50
N ALA A 1226 17.71 24.83 -30.28
CA ALA A 1226 18.83 25.64 -29.79
C ALA A 1226 19.31 25.21 -28.39
N GLU A 1227 18.38 24.93 -27.48
CA GLU A 1227 18.66 24.41 -26.13
C GLU A 1227 19.40 23.07 -26.20
N LEU A 1228 18.90 22.13 -26.99
CA LEU A 1228 19.51 20.80 -27.14
C LEU A 1228 20.87 20.86 -27.85
N GLN A 1229 21.06 21.75 -28.81
CA GLN A 1229 22.36 22.00 -29.44
C GLN A 1229 23.38 22.51 -28.42
N GLY A 1230 23.00 23.46 -27.56
CA GLY A 1230 23.87 23.98 -26.51
C GLY A 1230 24.29 22.92 -25.47
N VAL A 1231 23.39 21.99 -25.13
CA VAL A 1231 23.71 20.86 -24.23
C VAL A 1231 24.70 19.87 -24.86
N CYS A 1232 24.66 19.70 -26.19
CA CYS A 1232 25.60 18.84 -26.91
C CYS A 1232 26.97 19.50 -27.16
N GLU A 1233 27.07 20.83 -27.17
CA GLU A 1233 28.33 21.56 -27.37
C GLU A 1233 29.16 21.76 -26.08
N GLN A 1234 28.54 21.67 -24.89
CA GLN A 1234 29.21 21.85 -23.59
C GLN A 1234 29.76 20.57 -22.96
N ALA A 1235 29.49 19.40 -23.54
CA ALA A 1235 29.97 18.08 -23.10
C ALA A 1235 31.03 17.56 -24.05
#